data_AF-A0A1G0YB48-F1
#
_entry.id   AF-A0A1G0YB48-F1
#
_cell.length_a   1.000
_cell.length_b   1.000
_cell.length_c   1.000
_cell.angle_alpha   90.00
_cell.angle_beta   90.00
_cell.angle_gamma   90.00
#
_symmetry.space_group_name_H-M   'P 1'
#
loop_
_entity.id
_entity.type
_entity.pdbx_description
1 polymer ?
#
loop_
_entity_poly.entity_id
_entity_poly.type
_entity_poly.pdbx_seq_one_letter_code
_entity_poly.pdbx_strand_id
1 'polypeptide(L)'
;MKHLFQALFVTAACCTQTLQATETNLYYHNRRFEPVVFNNLANPTIYKVIQAGRELTGIVGPFSVKTNYANAIERESLSVGMSNALDAWNAVVQCNRSLHHQGAVYDNVGWIKGTTTAYGDWGGYFWSLQQTMNFFSSTSDVYVSSAGVTSRIARVLVGSIGDFSPQAYCSVVWPSIDTNFPGAGGVWTEVVYRADFQAYYKLALPITLQPNVKDGDADGIPNFADGFNWDGTPGNADDQTPGEEFMPWDITLPTYVSVTTSTYIQISYSASDPSSLTRSGPSTNYVYTPASGLLRLWTKPESDQRVRLAVTNAGHFVPAAIYEATALGFSSSKRTITLYVEGISPTALSSLCLDFSTNRTYHNGYWNYYWTYLDRAQAEIFRVELLSDKAVNSPKEFTLNQPVDDSCEFAYGSDSQRQELEELEQKKINSSLTIYFKDASDIAGNVLDFDVMLRVSPTNLQGVTWEKVWGPANSGTLIDANKAVAIFRNPTKGGKYIFDVTLPDGDKVRTQLWLPVSGPDISENFQNEVDYIKSDWGPRYQSNFGVRYAALAPPFLELSPAAVVAFTFNMKIDDILSFGLDMDYILQAYINDICGLAHIAGPNFSAGDRERFTLAGTSKRYVIDFAKRSNMGYAMAAAEIGLQDIIILDGPDLYLKWVGDEVGSKDTPAAKESYRAGIDLIKNDKTLSEVMDQRGISMQEANTRVRKEWPQINLALFPYIKLEDEAPAYTKQKMEALTVSP
;
A
#
# COMPACT_ATOMS: atom_id res chain seq x y z
N MET A 1 -35.85 19.84 74.15
CA MET A 1 -35.23 21.15 73.85
C MET A 1 -36.28 22.19 73.49
N LYS A 2 -37.16 22.59 74.43
CA LYS A 2 -38.25 23.57 74.21
C LYS A 2 -38.13 24.82 75.10
N HIS A 3 -36.99 25.02 75.78
CA HIS A 3 -36.81 26.08 76.79
C HIS A 3 -35.51 26.88 76.67
N LEU A 4 -34.89 26.99 75.49
CA LEU A 4 -33.66 27.80 75.33
C LEU A 4 -33.71 28.87 74.22
N PHE A 5 -34.89 29.25 73.73
CA PHE A 5 -35.03 30.26 72.67
C PHE A 5 -36.10 31.31 73.01
N GLN A 6 -35.89 32.03 74.11
CA GLN A 6 -36.59 33.30 74.39
C GLN A 6 -35.58 34.31 74.95
N ALA A 7 -34.72 34.83 74.08
CA ALA A 7 -34.10 36.15 74.18
C ALA A 7 -33.26 36.40 72.92
N LEU A 8 -33.81 37.12 71.95
CA LEU A 8 -33.19 38.25 71.21
C LEU A 8 -34.02 38.54 69.96
N PHE A 9 -34.56 39.77 69.87
CA PHE A 9 -35.06 40.33 68.62
C PHE A 9 -34.49 41.75 68.46
N VAL A 10 -34.01 42.00 67.23
CA VAL A 10 -33.75 43.27 66.53
C VAL A 10 -32.45 44.04 66.85
N THR A 11 -31.49 43.95 65.92
CA THR A 11 -31.09 45.12 65.09
C THR A 11 -30.54 44.67 63.75
N ALA A 12 -30.99 45.35 62.70
CA ALA A 12 -30.63 45.12 61.31
C ALA A 12 -29.22 45.64 61.01
N ALA A 13 -28.31 44.73 60.64
CA ALA A 13 -27.15 44.97 59.82
C ALA A 13 -26.79 43.65 59.15
N CYS A 14 -26.24 43.71 57.94
CA CYS A 14 -25.96 42.62 56.99
C CYS A 14 -24.90 41.60 57.48
N CYS A 15 -25.10 41.03 58.68
CA CYS A 15 -24.33 39.93 59.23
C CYS A 15 -25.33 39.04 59.96
N THR A 16 -25.74 37.97 59.31
CA THR A 16 -26.24 36.78 60.00
C THR A 16 -25.28 36.49 61.16
N GLN A 17 -25.80 36.51 62.39
CA GLN A 17 -25.07 35.91 63.49
C GLN A 17 -24.89 34.44 63.11
N THR A 18 -23.68 34.06 62.71
CA THR A 18 -23.22 32.69 62.90
C THR A 18 -23.39 32.43 64.39
N LEU A 19 -24.48 31.75 64.77
CA LEU A 19 -24.42 30.90 65.94
C LEU A 19 -23.15 30.07 65.72
N GLN A 20 -22.15 30.21 66.60
CA GLN A 20 -21.20 29.13 66.78
C GLN A 20 -22.08 27.95 67.16
N ALA A 21 -22.44 27.13 66.18
CA ALA A 21 -22.98 25.82 66.44
C ALA A 21 -21.96 25.16 67.35
N THR A 22 -22.34 24.95 68.61
CA THR A 22 -21.60 24.11 69.54
C THR A 22 -21.55 22.73 68.91
N GLU A 23 -20.54 22.47 68.07
CA GLU A 23 -20.30 21.20 67.35
C GLU A 23 -21.55 20.34 67.14
N THR A 24 -22.62 20.88 66.56
CA THR A 24 -23.74 20.02 66.13
C THR A 24 -23.40 19.52 64.74
N ASN A 25 -22.46 18.57 64.72
CA ASN A 25 -22.11 17.66 63.64
C ASN A 25 -23.34 16.83 63.22
N LEU A 26 -24.34 17.48 62.64
CA LEU A 26 -25.60 16.87 62.19
C LEU A 26 -25.46 16.17 60.84
N TYR A 27 -24.29 16.23 60.20
CA TYR A 27 -24.02 15.54 58.94
C TYR A 27 -22.94 14.45 59.13
N TYR A 28 -23.38 13.19 59.01
CA TYR A 28 -22.55 12.02 58.66
C TYR A 28 -21.12 11.96 59.24
N HIS A 29 -21.00 11.53 60.50
CA HIS A 29 -19.73 11.24 61.21
C HIS A 29 -18.77 10.22 60.56
N ASN A 30 -19.06 9.69 59.36
CA ASN A 30 -18.26 8.65 58.73
C ASN A 30 -17.76 8.97 57.32
N ARG A 31 -17.76 10.23 56.85
CA ARG A 31 -16.87 10.61 55.75
C ARG A 31 -15.49 10.94 56.32
N ARG A 32 -14.68 9.91 56.52
CA ARG A 32 -13.23 10.10 56.64
C ARG A 32 -12.70 10.44 55.26
N PHE A 33 -12.27 11.69 55.10
CA PHE A 33 -11.42 12.09 53.98
C PHE A 33 -10.01 11.62 54.30
N GLU A 34 -9.71 10.37 54.00
CA GLU A 34 -8.32 9.89 54.08
C GLU A 34 -7.60 10.41 52.83
N PRO A 35 -6.47 11.13 52.97
CA PRO A 35 -5.61 11.45 51.84
C PRO A 35 -5.27 10.15 51.12
N VAL A 36 -5.39 10.13 49.79
CA VAL A 36 -5.09 8.91 49.04
C VAL A 36 -3.59 8.60 49.17
N VAL A 37 -3.28 7.44 49.74
CA VAL A 37 -1.97 6.80 49.57
C VAL A 37 -2.04 6.08 48.22
N PHE A 38 -1.22 6.50 47.25
CA PHE A 38 -1.26 6.13 45.83
C PHE A 38 -1.17 4.62 45.46
N ASN A 39 -1.25 3.69 46.41
CA ASN A 39 -0.94 2.27 46.21
C ASN A 39 -2.12 1.29 46.40
N ASN A 40 -3.35 1.77 46.64
CA ASN A 40 -4.49 0.85 46.89
C ASN A 40 -5.79 1.30 46.20
N LEU A 41 -5.77 1.39 44.88
CA LEU A 41 -6.95 1.71 44.09
C LEU A 41 -7.77 0.44 43.84
N ALA A 42 -8.88 0.27 44.56
CA ALA A 42 -10.00 -0.50 44.05
C ALA A 42 -10.39 0.09 42.69
N ASN A 43 -10.56 -0.77 41.66
CA ASN A 43 -10.70 -0.40 40.26
C ASN A 43 -11.50 0.90 40.09
N PRO A 44 -10.89 2.00 39.60
CA PRO A 44 -11.66 3.17 39.17
C PRO A 44 -12.70 2.67 38.17
N THR A 45 -13.95 3.14 38.29
CA THR A 45 -14.97 2.88 37.27
C THR A 45 -14.41 3.39 35.96
N ILE A 46 -13.96 2.46 35.10
CA ILE A 46 -13.34 2.69 33.81
C ILE A 46 -14.17 3.74 33.07
N TYR A 47 -13.74 5.00 33.12
CA TYR A 47 -14.40 6.06 32.37
C TYR A 47 -13.99 5.89 30.91
N LYS A 48 -14.88 6.32 30.01
CA LYS A 48 -14.76 6.25 28.54
C LYS A 48 -13.40 6.64 27.96
N VAL A 49 -12.54 7.36 28.69
CA VAL A 49 -11.19 7.77 28.28
C VAL A 49 -10.21 6.61 28.19
N ILE A 50 -10.26 5.62 29.10
CA ILE A 50 -9.39 4.42 29.02
C ILE A 50 -9.90 3.47 27.92
N GLN A 51 -11.21 3.39 27.73
CA GLN A 51 -11.80 2.57 26.66
C GLN A 51 -11.53 3.18 25.28
N ALA A 52 -11.73 4.49 25.12
CA ALA A 52 -11.30 5.23 23.92
C ALA A 52 -9.78 5.19 23.74
N GLY A 53 -9.01 5.26 24.83
CA GLY A 53 -7.55 5.19 24.76
C GLY A 53 -7.01 3.80 24.37
N ARG A 54 -7.75 2.73 24.66
CA ARG A 54 -7.42 1.35 24.23
C ARG A 54 -7.84 1.07 22.79
N GLU A 55 -8.78 1.83 22.24
CA GLU A 55 -9.22 1.74 20.85
C GLU A 55 -8.34 2.59 19.91
N LEU A 56 -7.49 3.47 20.45
CA LEU A 56 -6.59 4.33 19.69
C LEU A 56 -5.19 3.73 19.63
N THR A 57 -4.69 3.49 18.42
CA THR A 57 -3.28 3.12 18.18
C THR A 57 -2.34 4.25 18.62
N GLY A 58 -1.14 3.90 19.11
CA GLY A 58 -0.10 4.87 19.47
C GLY A 58 -0.26 5.55 20.84
N ILE A 59 -1.04 4.99 21.77
CA ILE A 59 -1.09 5.47 23.16
C ILE A 59 -0.17 4.65 24.07
N VAL A 60 0.63 5.34 24.90
CA VAL A 60 1.52 4.74 25.91
C VAL A 60 1.23 5.29 27.30
N GLY A 61 1.49 4.50 28.35
CA GLY A 61 1.23 4.86 29.76
C GLY A 61 0.78 3.66 30.60
N PRO A 62 0.36 3.88 31.85
CA PRO A 62 0.23 5.17 32.53
C PRO A 62 1.57 5.75 33.01
N PHE A 63 1.62 7.08 33.15
CA PHE A 63 2.70 7.83 33.78
C PHE A 63 2.17 8.70 34.92
N SER A 64 3.03 9.05 35.88
CA SER A 64 2.66 10.01 36.91
C SER A 64 2.76 11.43 36.39
N VAL A 65 1.72 12.25 36.57
CA VAL A 65 1.83 13.70 36.41
C VAL A 65 2.67 14.30 37.54
N LYS A 66 3.52 15.27 37.21
CA LYS A 66 4.28 16.01 38.23
C LYS A 66 3.40 17.15 38.76
N THR A 67 2.86 16.98 39.95
CA THR A 67 2.10 18.02 40.64
C THR A 67 3.05 19.01 41.29
N ASN A 68 2.82 20.30 41.06
CA ASN A 68 3.57 21.39 41.71
C ASN A 68 2.77 22.01 42.86
N TYR A 69 1.44 21.91 42.79
CA TYR A 69 0.54 22.45 43.79
C TYR A 69 -0.77 21.65 43.76
N ALA A 70 -1.32 21.38 44.95
CA ALA A 70 -2.65 20.84 45.11
C ALA A 70 -3.34 21.59 46.25
N ASN A 71 -4.62 21.89 46.10
CA ASN A 71 -5.44 22.49 47.13
C ASN A 71 -6.88 22.06 46.94
N ALA A 72 -7.60 21.74 48.00
CA ALA A 72 -9.04 21.57 47.94
C ALA A 72 -9.75 22.65 48.74
N ILE A 73 -10.91 23.07 48.26
CA ILE A 73 -11.80 24.01 48.93
C ILE A 73 -13.08 23.24 49.23
N GLU A 74 -13.30 23.01 50.51
CA GLU A 74 -14.55 22.50 51.03
C GLU A 74 -15.47 23.67 51.34
N ARG A 75 -16.73 23.57 50.91
CA ARG A 75 -17.77 24.56 51.21
C ARG A 75 -18.94 23.86 51.86
N GLU A 76 -19.41 24.42 52.96
CA GLU A 76 -20.60 23.96 53.66
C GLU A 76 -21.53 25.15 53.96
N SER A 77 -22.83 24.91 53.84
CA SER A 77 -23.84 25.91 54.15
C SER A 77 -25.18 25.27 54.46
N LEU A 78 -25.92 25.90 55.37
CA LEU A 78 -27.26 25.49 55.81
C LEU A 78 -28.10 26.74 56.02
N SER A 79 -29.33 26.74 55.52
CA SER A 79 -30.36 27.72 55.88
C SER A 79 -31.58 27.01 56.46
N VAL A 80 -32.28 27.68 57.36
CA VAL A 80 -33.52 27.22 57.99
C VAL A 80 -34.44 28.41 58.22
N GLY A 81 -35.75 28.16 58.34
CA GLY A 81 -36.74 29.18 58.70
C GLY A 81 -37.19 30.07 57.54
N MET A 82 -37.04 29.61 56.30
CA MET A 82 -37.34 30.42 55.11
C MET A 82 -38.78 30.18 54.66
N SER A 83 -39.40 31.22 54.10
CA SER A 83 -40.81 31.19 53.69
C SER A 83 -41.05 30.31 52.46
N ASN A 84 -40.03 30.08 51.64
CA ASN A 84 -40.07 29.21 50.47
C ASN A 84 -38.71 28.57 50.18
N ALA A 85 -38.72 27.52 49.36
CA ALA A 85 -37.54 26.75 48.99
C ALA A 85 -36.46 27.57 48.26
N LEU A 86 -36.87 28.51 47.40
CA LEU A 86 -35.94 29.32 46.61
C LEU A 86 -35.17 30.28 47.51
N ASP A 87 -35.84 30.92 48.46
CA ASP A 87 -35.19 31.77 49.47
C ASP A 87 -34.24 30.97 50.35
N ALA A 88 -34.64 29.74 50.74
CA ALA A 88 -33.77 28.81 51.44
C ALA A 88 -32.49 28.49 50.65
N TRP A 89 -32.62 28.20 49.36
CA TRP A 89 -31.48 27.93 48.49
C TRP A 89 -30.60 29.17 48.29
N ASN A 90 -31.20 30.33 48.01
CA ASN A 90 -30.45 31.58 47.83
C ASN A 90 -29.63 31.93 49.07
N ALA A 91 -30.19 31.74 50.27
CA ALA A 91 -29.46 31.93 51.52
C ALA A 91 -28.27 30.97 51.66
N VAL A 92 -28.44 29.71 51.25
CA VAL A 92 -27.39 28.69 51.29
C VAL A 92 -26.23 29.04 50.37
N VAL A 93 -26.52 29.43 49.12
CA VAL A 93 -25.49 29.78 48.12
C VAL A 93 -24.70 31.01 48.55
N GLN A 94 -25.36 31.99 49.19
CA GLN A 94 -24.73 33.22 49.67
C GLN A 94 -23.87 33.04 50.93
N CYS A 95 -24.23 32.12 51.82
CA CYS A 95 -23.60 31.98 53.15
C CYS A 95 -22.73 30.72 53.28
N ASN A 96 -21.84 30.45 52.31
CA ASN A 96 -20.96 29.29 52.41
C ASN A 96 -19.70 29.57 53.24
N ARG A 97 -19.43 28.70 54.22
CA ARG A 97 -18.14 28.66 54.91
C ARG A 97 -17.18 27.88 54.01
N SER A 98 -16.03 28.47 53.71
CA SER A 98 -14.97 27.82 52.93
C SER A 98 -13.84 27.35 53.85
N LEU A 99 -13.44 26.08 53.74
CA LEU A 99 -12.27 25.50 54.38
C LEU A 99 -11.25 25.10 53.30
N HIS A 100 -10.01 25.54 53.47
CA HIS A 100 -8.93 25.30 52.50
C HIS A 100 -8.01 24.18 52.99
N HIS A 101 -7.87 23.15 52.16
CA HIS A 101 -7.02 21.98 52.38
C HIS A 101 -5.78 22.09 51.48
N GLN A 102 -4.76 22.81 51.95
CA GLN A 102 -3.51 23.01 51.19
C GLN A 102 -2.68 21.73 51.10
N GLY A 103 -2.12 21.45 49.92
CA GLY A 103 -1.29 20.28 49.65
C GLY A 103 -2.06 18.95 49.57
N ALA A 104 -3.38 18.98 49.66
CA ALA A 104 -4.22 17.79 49.69
C ALA A 104 -4.86 17.50 48.32
N VAL A 105 -4.99 16.21 48.03
CA VAL A 105 -5.72 15.66 46.87
C VAL A 105 -6.75 14.67 47.38
N TYR A 106 -7.99 14.77 46.90
CA TYR A 106 -9.10 13.92 47.35
C TYR A 106 -9.72 13.20 46.15
N ASP A 107 -10.03 11.91 46.30
CA ASP A 107 -10.63 11.06 45.26
C ASP A 107 -12.17 10.96 45.38
N ASN A 108 -12.79 11.86 46.14
CA ASN A 108 -14.22 11.92 46.37
C ASN A 108 -14.75 13.38 46.38
N VAL A 109 -14.14 14.21 45.53
CA VAL A 109 -14.57 15.60 45.30
C VAL A 109 -15.95 15.63 44.66
N GLY A 110 -16.72 16.69 44.83
CA GLY A 110 -18.13 16.66 44.45
C GLY A 110 -18.99 17.70 45.14
N TRP A 111 -20.29 17.50 45.08
CA TRP A 111 -21.24 18.31 45.84
C TRP A 111 -22.50 17.52 46.20
N ILE A 112 -23.16 18.00 47.24
CA ILE A 112 -24.50 17.59 47.66
C ILE A 112 -25.30 18.87 47.85
N LYS A 113 -26.50 18.93 47.27
CA LYS A 113 -27.42 20.06 47.45
C LYS A 113 -28.85 19.61 47.57
N GLY A 114 -29.65 20.35 48.32
CA GLY A 114 -31.09 20.12 48.40
C GLY A 114 -31.83 21.20 49.17
N THR A 115 -33.16 21.18 49.04
CA THR A 115 -34.06 21.91 49.94
C THR A 115 -35.06 20.95 50.56
N THR A 116 -35.49 21.23 51.78
CA THR A 116 -36.47 20.43 52.50
C THR A 116 -37.33 21.31 53.39
N THR A 117 -38.46 20.78 53.87
CA THR A 117 -39.28 21.43 54.88
C THR A 117 -39.13 20.75 56.23
N ALA A 118 -39.13 21.54 57.29
CA ALA A 118 -39.22 21.06 58.65
C ALA A 118 -40.11 22.01 59.45
N TYR A 119 -41.11 21.47 60.15
CA TYR A 119 -42.02 22.23 61.03
C TYR A 119 -42.77 23.39 60.35
N GLY A 120 -43.01 23.30 59.04
CA GLY A 120 -43.74 24.32 58.28
C GLY A 120 -42.85 25.36 57.58
N ASP A 121 -41.55 25.38 57.89
CA ASP A 121 -40.57 26.27 57.27
C ASP A 121 -39.66 25.52 56.28
N TRP A 122 -39.09 26.27 55.33
CA TRP A 122 -38.09 25.74 54.40
C TRP A 122 -36.68 25.87 54.94
N GLY A 123 -35.87 24.85 54.65
CA GLY A 123 -34.43 24.86 54.81
C GLY A 123 -33.74 24.39 53.54
N GLY A 124 -32.50 24.81 53.36
CA GLY A 124 -31.64 24.37 52.27
C GLY A 124 -30.29 23.96 52.82
N TYR A 125 -29.58 23.09 52.10
CA TYR A 125 -28.21 22.71 52.44
C TYR A 125 -27.38 22.56 51.18
N PHE A 126 -26.10 22.89 51.31
CA PHE A 126 -25.11 22.73 50.27
C PHE A 126 -23.79 22.31 50.89
N TRP A 127 -23.22 21.24 50.35
CA TRP A 127 -21.85 20.83 50.61
C TRP A 127 -21.14 20.67 49.27
N SER A 128 -19.89 21.09 49.17
CA SER A 128 -19.04 20.76 48.04
C SER A 128 -17.60 20.65 48.45
N LEU A 129 -16.86 19.80 47.75
CA LEU A 129 -15.42 19.72 47.81
C LEU A 129 -14.91 19.89 46.38
N GLN A 130 -14.26 21.02 46.12
CA GLN A 130 -13.67 21.34 44.82
C GLN A 130 -12.15 21.33 44.95
N GLN A 131 -11.48 20.68 44.02
CA GLN A 131 -10.05 20.57 44.00
C GLN A 131 -9.43 21.45 42.91
N THR A 132 -8.31 22.06 43.26
CA THR A 132 -7.40 22.77 42.37
C THR A 132 -6.08 22.00 42.32
N MET A 133 -5.57 21.76 41.11
CA MET A 133 -4.27 21.14 40.92
C MET A 133 -3.49 21.89 39.85
N ASN A 134 -2.23 22.18 40.17
CA ASN A 134 -1.26 22.63 39.20
C ASN A 134 -0.27 21.51 38.92
N PHE A 135 -0.08 21.15 37.66
CA PHE A 135 0.81 20.08 37.26
C PHE A 135 1.44 20.37 35.89
N PHE A 136 2.55 19.68 35.60
CA PHE A 136 3.02 19.54 34.23
C PHE A 136 2.43 18.27 33.63
N SER A 137 1.83 18.37 32.45
CA SER A 137 1.21 17.24 31.76
C SER A 137 2.20 16.10 31.50
N SER A 138 3.41 16.44 31.05
CA SER A 138 4.52 15.51 30.87
C SER A 138 5.85 16.15 31.26
N THR A 139 6.87 15.32 31.54
CA THR A 139 8.24 15.79 31.83
C THR A 139 9.02 16.18 30.58
N SER A 140 8.62 15.64 29.42
CA SER A 140 9.28 15.74 28.11
C SER A 140 8.22 15.89 27.02
N ASP A 141 8.58 16.46 25.86
CA ASP A 141 7.76 16.43 24.64
C ASP A 141 8.05 15.19 23.77
N VAL A 142 8.88 14.29 24.28
CA VAL A 142 9.34 13.06 23.66
C VAL A 142 9.17 11.88 24.62
N TYR A 143 8.62 10.79 24.11
CA TYR A 143 8.57 9.49 24.74
C TYR A 143 9.70 8.60 24.20
N VAL A 144 10.39 7.90 25.10
CA VAL A 144 11.38 6.88 24.73
C VAL A 144 10.85 5.54 25.23
N SER A 145 10.63 4.60 24.31
CA SER A 145 10.15 3.26 24.65
C SER A 145 11.20 2.46 25.40
N SER A 146 10.82 1.34 26.01
CA SER A 146 11.76 0.40 26.63
C SER A 146 12.79 -0.18 25.64
N ALA A 147 12.49 -0.13 24.33
CA ALA A 147 13.39 -0.53 23.26
C ALA A 147 14.31 0.62 22.76
N GLY A 148 14.22 1.82 23.36
CA GLY A 148 15.00 3.00 22.94
C GLY A 148 14.42 3.75 21.74
N VAL A 149 13.26 3.34 21.22
CA VAL A 149 12.59 4.06 20.13
C VAL A 149 12.06 5.38 20.67
N THR A 150 12.40 6.45 19.98
CA THR A 150 12.07 7.82 20.36
C THR A 150 10.88 8.31 19.53
N SER A 151 9.78 8.69 20.17
CA SER A 151 8.58 9.21 19.51
C SER A 151 8.19 10.54 20.14
N ARG A 152 7.77 11.51 19.34
CA ARG A 152 7.22 12.76 19.89
C ARG A 152 5.86 12.49 20.53
N ILE A 153 5.57 13.15 21.64
CA ILE A 153 4.24 13.11 22.25
C ILE A 153 3.38 14.13 21.51
N ALA A 154 2.28 13.68 20.91
CA ALA A 154 1.28 14.54 20.30
C ALA A 154 0.34 15.11 21.37
N ARG A 155 -0.14 14.26 22.29
CA ARG A 155 -1.08 14.65 23.35
C ARG A 155 -0.84 13.93 24.66
N VAL A 156 -1.27 14.55 25.76
CA VAL A 156 -1.21 13.99 27.09
C VAL A 156 -2.61 13.96 27.72
N LEU A 157 -3.20 12.78 27.78
CA LEU A 157 -4.47 12.52 28.44
C LEU A 157 -4.20 12.29 29.93
N VAL A 158 -4.70 13.16 30.82
CA VAL A 158 -4.57 12.97 32.26
C VAL A 158 -5.90 12.46 32.81
N GLY A 159 -5.96 11.14 32.99
CA GLY A 159 -7.08 10.35 33.51
C GLY A 159 -8.47 10.92 33.17
N SER A 160 -9.23 11.33 34.19
CA SER A 160 -10.57 11.91 34.01
C SER A 160 -10.60 13.44 33.89
N ILE A 161 -9.43 14.08 33.89
CA ILE A 161 -9.27 15.53 34.06
C ILE A 161 -9.24 16.24 32.71
N GLY A 162 -8.61 15.64 31.69
CA GLY A 162 -8.64 16.19 30.34
C GLY A 162 -7.48 15.80 29.45
N ASP A 163 -7.41 16.51 28.32
CA ASP A 163 -6.40 16.36 27.27
C ASP A 163 -5.49 17.59 27.27
N PHE A 164 -4.18 17.41 27.35
CA PHE A 164 -3.23 18.49 27.54
C PHE A 164 -2.09 18.41 26.53
N SER A 165 -1.57 19.57 26.15
CA SER A 165 -0.33 19.66 25.38
C SER A 165 0.85 19.06 26.16
N PRO A 166 1.83 18.42 25.52
CA PRO A 166 3.05 17.97 26.19
C PRO A 166 3.76 19.11 26.90
N GLN A 167 4.32 18.85 28.09
CA GLN A 167 5.02 19.82 28.94
C GLN A 167 4.21 21.07 29.35
N ALA A 168 2.89 21.09 29.13
CA ALA A 168 2.06 22.20 29.55
C ALA A 168 1.97 22.30 31.06
N TYR A 169 2.11 23.51 31.58
CA TYR A 169 1.73 23.84 32.95
C TYR A 169 0.22 24.05 33.01
N CYS A 170 -0.47 23.12 33.65
CA CYS A 170 -1.93 23.07 33.71
C CYS A 170 -2.38 23.45 35.12
N SER A 171 -3.37 24.32 35.23
CA SER A 171 -4.08 24.64 36.48
C SER A 171 -5.54 24.27 36.30
N VAL A 172 -5.97 23.18 36.91
CA VAL A 172 -7.34 22.66 36.75
C VAL A 172 -8.08 22.80 38.07
N VAL A 173 -9.32 23.30 38.00
CA VAL A 173 -10.27 23.35 39.11
C VAL A 173 -11.43 22.42 38.77
N TRP A 174 -11.67 21.38 39.58
CA TRP A 174 -12.73 20.42 39.33
C TRP A 174 -13.30 19.86 40.66
N PRO A 175 -14.51 19.31 40.64
CA PRO A 175 -15.46 19.40 39.55
C PRO A 175 -16.04 20.83 39.47
N SER A 176 -16.66 21.17 38.33
CA SER A 176 -17.45 22.40 38.23
C SER A 176 -18.67 22.27 39.13
N ILE A 177 -18.78 23.12 40.14
CA ILE A 177 -19.90 23.09 41.09
C ILE A 177 -21.18 23.58 40.39
N ASP A 178 -22.26 22.80 40.49
CA ASP A 178 -23.59 23.23 40.07
C ASP A 178 -24.35 23.91 41.22
N THR A 179 -24.42 25.24 41.18
CA THR A 179 -25.15 26.06 42.16
C THR A 179 -26.60 26.35 41.78
N ASN A 180 -27.17 25.67 40.77
CA ASN A 180 -28.56 25.85 40.39
C ASN A 180 -29.52 25.37 41.49
N PHE A 181 -30.69 26.01 41.58
CA PHE A 181 -31.75 25.65 42.51
C PHE A 181 -32.17 24.18 42.33
N PRO A 182 -32.08 23.33 43.38
CA PRO A 182 -32.35 21.89 43.25
C PRO A 182 -33.84 21.54 43.15
N GLY A 183 -34.74 22.53 43.21
CA GLY A 183 -36.18 22.33 43.27
C GLY A 183 -36.71 22.34 44.71
N ALA A 184 -38.04 22.40 44.83
CA ALA A 184 -38.76 22.32 46.09
C ALA A 184 -39.15 20.87 46.42
N GLY A 185 -39.33 20.54 47.70
CA GLY A 185 -40.03 19.32 48.15
C GLY A 185 -39.15 18.16 48.57
N GLY A 186 -37.97 18.42 49.16
CA GLY A 186 -37.06 17.34 49.59
C GLY A 186 -36.20 16.78 48.45
N VAL A 187 -36.20 17.44 47.29
CA VAL A 187 -35.34 17.06 46.16
C VAL A 187 -33.90 17.41 46.52
N TRP A 188 -33.03 16.41 46.39
CA TRP A 188 -31.60 16.56 46.56
C TRP A 188 -30.85 15.91 45.41
N THR A 189 -29.66 16.44 45.15
CA THR A 189 -28.73 15.89 44.16
C THR A 189 -27.38 15.73 44.82
N GLU A 190 -26.75 14.58 44.58
CA GLU A 190 -25.38 14.30 44.96
C GLU A 190 -24.60 13.92 43.72
N VAL A 191 -23.41 14.49 43.60
CA VAL A 191 -22.45 14.11 42.57
C VAL A 191 -21.10 13.94 43.25
N VAL A 192 -20.50 12.76 43.05
CA VAL A 192 -19.15 12.43 43.53
C VAL A 192 -18.31 12.08 42.31
N TYR A 193 -17.14 12.70 42.20
CA TYR A 193 -16.15 12.45 41.16
C TYR A 193 -14.94 11.76 41.76
N ARG A 194 -14.42 10.78 41.01
CA ARG A 194 -13.13 10.14 41.25
C ARG A 194 -12.11 10.67 40.25
N ALA A 195 -10.97 11.11 40.74
CA ALA A 195 -9.96 11.75 39.92
C ALA A 195 -8.85 10.76 39.61
N ASP A 196 -8.72 10.40 38.32
CA ASP A 196 -7.53 9.71 37.83
C ASP A 196 -6.53 10.77 37.35
N PHE A 197 -5.34 10.76 37.94
CA PHE A 197 -4.23 11.66 37.61
C PHE A 197 -3.14 10.97 36.79
N GLN A 198 -3.37 9.75 36.33
CA GLN A 198 -2.43 9.08 35.45
C GLN A 198 -2.43 9.75 34.08
N ALA A 199 -1.23 10.02 33.56
CA ALA A 199 -1.04 10.52 32.22
C ALA A 199 -0.88 9.37 31.22
N TYR A 200 -1.50 9.51 30.06
CA TYR A 200 -1.33 8.65 28.89
C TYR A 200 -0.91 9.53 27.72
N TYR A 201 0.12 9.11 27.00
CA TYR A 201 0.69 9.87 25.90
C TYR A 201 0.17 9.31 24.58
N LYS A 202 -0.52 10.13 23.79
CA LYS A 202 -0.72 9.87 22.37
C LYS A 202 0.57 10.25 21.66
N LEU A 203 1.20 9.30 20.98
CA LEU A 203 2.40 9.54 20.20
C LEU A 203 2.04 10.16 18.85
N ALA A 204 2.89 11.07 18.36
CA ALA A 204 2.87 11.50 16.98
C ALA A 204 3.37 10.33 16.15
N LEU A 205 2.45 9.63 15.47
CA LEU A 205 2.82 8.58 14.54
C LEU A 205 3.27 9.25 13.22
N PRO A 206 4.36 8.78 12.61
CA PRO A 206 4.70 9.19 11.27
C PRO A 206 3.57 8.77 10.32
N ILE A 207 3.14 9.70 9.50
CA ILE A 207 2.26 9.48 8.37
C ILE A 207 3.18 9.22 7.18
N THR A 208 2.98 8.06 6.58
CA THR A 208 3.78 7.54 5.47
C THR A 208 3.11 7.96 4.17
N LEU A 209 3.74 8.87 3.44
CA LEU A 209 3.24 9.49 2.21
C LEU A 209 4.17 9.23 1.04
N GLN A 210 3.62 9.29 -0.16
CA GLN A 210 4.42 9.34 -1.40
C GLN A 210 4.30 10.72 -2.05
N PRO A 211 5.33 11.15 -2.80
CA PRO A 211 5.21 12.34 -3.64
C PRO A 211 4.07 12.15 -4.65
N ASN A 212 3.23 13.17 -4.80
CA ASN A 212 2.08 13.14 -5.70
C ASN A 212 2.49 13.41 -7.16
N VAL A 213 3.46 12.65 -7.68
CA VAL A 213 4.14 12.88 -8.98
C VAL A 213 3.60 12.05 -10.13
N LYS A 214 2.59 11.21 -9.87
CA LYS A 214 1.90 10.42 -10.89
C LYS A 214 1.03 11.29 -11.78
N ASP A 215 0.54 10.69 -12.85
CA ASP A 215 -0.53 11.19 -13.71
C ASP A 215 -1.60 10.07 -13.70
N GLY A 216 -2.54 10.18 -12.76
CA GLY A 216 -3.46 9.11 -12.38
C GLY A 216 -4.54 8.82 -13.43
N ASP A 217 -4.96 9.85 -14.15
CA ASP A 217 -6.00 9.79 -15.19
C ASP A 217 -5.45 9.88 -16.63
N ALA A 218 -4.12 9.97 -16.78
CA ALA A 218 -3.37 9.89 -18.03
C ALA A 218 -3.66 11.06 -18.99
N ASP A 219 -3.90 12.24 -18.46
CA ASP A 219 -4.14 13.47 -19.22
C ASP A 219 -2.85 14.23 -19.60
N GLY A 220 -1.70 13.78 -19.08
CA GLY A 220 -0.38 14.39 -19.28
C GLY A 220 -0.01 15.43 -18.23
N ILE A 221 -0.79 15.56 -17.15
CA ILE A 221 -0.59 16.48 -16.03
C ILE A 221 -0.30 15.65 -14.78
N PRO A 222 0.85 15.88 -14.10
CA PRO A 222 1.08 15.22 -12.82
C PRO A 222 0.05 15.66 -11.78
N ASN A 223 -0.43 14.75 -10.94
CA ASN A 223 -1.43 14.96 -9.89
C ASN A 223 -1.11 16.17 -8.99
N PHE A 224 0.16 16.45 -8.64
CA PHE A 224 0.52 17.65 -7.86
C PHE A 224 0.24 18.97 -8.59
N ALA A 225 0.05 18.93 -9.91
CA ALA A 225 -0.24 20.03 -10.80
C ALA A 225 -1.72 20.07 -11.24
N ASP A 226 -2.53 19.13 -10.75
CA ASP A 226 -3.87 18.83 -11.23
C ASP A 226 -4.96 19.04 -10.13
N GLY A 227 -6.22 19.11 -10.55
CA GLY A 227 -7.41 19.17 -9.71
C GLY A 227 -7.70 20.54 -9.11
N PHE A 228 -7.05 21.61 -9.59
CA PHE A 228 -7.22 22.96 -9.04
C PHE A 228 -7.27 24.09 -10.08
N ASN A 229 -7.57 23.78 -11.35
CA ASN A 229 -7.70 24.74 -12.43
C ASN A 229 -6.49 25.67 -12.49
N TRP A 230 -5.32 25.09 -12.65
CA TRP A 230 -4.08 25.86 -12.60
C TRP A 230 -4.00 26.87 -13.74
N ASP A 231 -4.49 26.53 -14.93
CA ASP A 231 -4.43 27.39 -16.11
C ASP A 231 -5.54 28.47 -16.18
N GLY A 232 -6.58 28.37 -15.35
CA GLY A 232 -7.71 29.32 -15.28
C GLY A 232 -8.86 29.03 -16.26
N THR A 233 -8.81 27.93 -17.01
CA THR A 233 -9.82 27.51 -17.98
C THR A 233 -10.73 26.45 -17.37
N PRO A 234 -12.01 26.72 -17.11
CA PRO A 234 -12.92 25.70 -16.57
C PRO A 234 -13.33 24.67 -17.63
N GLY A 235 -13.56 23.44 -17.18
CA GLY A 235 -14.01 22.28 -17.96
C GLY A 235 -12.91 21.53 -18.70
N ASN A 236 -11.64 21.71 -18.34
CA ASN A 236 -10.50 21.04 -18.97
C ASN A 236 -9.92 19.94 -18.05
N ALA A 237 -8.74 19.44 -18.41
CA ALA A 237 -8.13 18.30 -17.74
C ALA A 237 -7.55 18.65 -16.35
N ASP A 238 -7.07 19.88 -16.13
CA ASP A 238 -6.42 20.29 -14.86
C ASP A 238 -7.40 20.63 -13.70
N ASP A 239 -8.69 20.37 -13.89
CA ASP A 239 -9.78 20.78 -13.01
C ASP A 239 -10.12 19.75 -11.92
N GLN A 240 -9.95 18.46 -12.20
CA GLN A 240 -10.31 17.37 -11.30
C GLN A 240 -9.41 16.16 -11.54
N THR A 241 -9.06 15.45 -10.47
CA THR A 241 -8.29 14.21 -10.52
C THR A 241 -9.12 13.06 -9.92
N PRO A 242 -10.06 12.46 -10.66
CA PRO A 242 -10.99 11.47 -10.10
C PRO A 242 -10.27 10.19 -9.68
N GLY A 243 -10.63 9.65 -8.50
CA GLY A 243 -10.14 8.34 -8.04
C GLY A 243 -8.81 8.37 -7.28
N GLU A 244 -8.22 9.55 -7.08
CA GLU A 244 -7.05 9.74 -6.22
C GLU A 244 -7.47 10.27 -4.83
N GLU A 245 -6.65 9.96 -3.81
CA GLU A 245 -6.93 10.32 -2.42
C GLU A 245 -5.67 10.83 -1.69
N PHE A 246 -5.75 12.05 -1.16
CA PHE A 246 -4.83 12.55 -0.15
C PHE A 246 -5.08 11.89 1.20
N MET A 247 -4.04 11.82 2.04
CA MET A 247 -4.17 11.30 3.39
C MET A 247 -5.00 12.26 4.28
N PRO A 248 -6.13 11.82 4.87
CA PRO A 248 -6.89 12.63 5.80
C PRO A 248 -6.17 12.77 7.14
N TRP A 249 -6.19 13.97 7.71
CA TRP A 249 -5.71 14.29 9.04
C TRP A 249 -6.82 14.98 9.84
N ASP A 250 -7.43 14.19 10.74
CA ASP A 250 -8.47 14.67 11.64
C ASP A 250 -7.86 15.46 12.80
N ILE A 251 -8.26 16.73 12.90
CA ILE A 251 -7.81 17.65 13.93
C ILE A 251 -9.00 17.96 14.84
N THR A 252 -8.88 17.60 16.12
CA THR A 252 -9.89 17.86 17.14
C THR A 252 -9.42 18.87 18.17
N LEU A 253 -10.16 19.97 18.34
CA LEU A 253 -9.94 20.93 19.43
C LEU A 253 -10.52 20.40 20.75
N PRO A 254 -9.73 20.34 21.85
CA PRO A 254 -10.22 19.88 23.14
C PRO A 254 -11.38 20.71 23.68
N THR A 255 -12.27 20.08 24.46
CA THR A 255 -13.52 20.70 24.94
C THR A 255 -13.33 21.98 25.77
N TYR A 256 -12.21 22.15 26.47
CA TYR A 256 -11.91 23.36 27.24
C TYR A 256 -11.46 24.55 26.37
N VAL A 257 -11.12 24.32 25.11
CA VAL A 257 -10.83 25.40 24.15
C VAL A 257 -12.16 25.99 23.73
N SER A 258 -12.46 27.21 24.15
CA SER A 258 -13.67 27.88 23.67
C SER A 258 -13.49 28.23 22.20
N VAL A 259 -14.31 27.69 21.29
CA VAL A 259 -14.20 27.99 19.85
C VAL A 259 -14.89 29.33 19.59
N THR A 260 -14.10 30.40 19.60
CA THR A 260 -14.57 31.77 19.33
C THR A 260 -13.72 32.40 18.23
N THR A 261 -14.12 33.59 17.75
CA THR A 261 -13.30 34.41 16.83
C THR A 261 -11.98 34.88 17.45
N SER A 262 -11.77 34.69 18.76
CA SER A 262 -10.49 34.97 19.44
C SER A 262 -9.61 33.72 19.59
N THR A 263 -10.03 32.58 19.04
CA THR A 263 -9.23 31.35 19.03
C THR A 263 -8.41 31.28 17.76
N TYR A 264 -7.10 31.18 17.92
CA TYR A 264 -6.16 31.12 16.82
C TYR A 264 -5.50 29.76 16.76
N ILE A 265 -5.20 29.30 15.55
CA ILE A 265 -4.51 28.05 15.24
C ILE A 265 -3.29 28.41 14.38
N GLN A 266 -2.10 28.10 14.86
CA GLN A 266 -0.87 28.20 14.09
C GLN A 266 -0.57 26.83 13.47
N ILE A 267 -0.40 26.82 12.16
CA ILE A 267 0.00 25.64 11.41
C ILE A 267 1.41 25.88 10.88
N SER A 268 2.34 24.98 11.19
CA SER A 268 3.74 25.09 10.78
C SER A 268 4.20 23.83 10.04
N TYR A 269 4.61 23.99 8.79
CA TYR A 269 5.20 22.94 7.95
C TYR A 269 5.93 23.55 6.75
N SER A 270 6.70 22.74 6.01
CA SER A 270 7.35 23.17 4.76
C SER A 270 6.35 23.20 3.60
N ALA A 271 5.61 24.31 3.48
CA ALA A 271 4.51 24.45 2.52
C ALA A 271 4.97 24.70 1.08
N SER A 272 4.46 23.90 0.13
CA SER A 272 4.64 24.09 -1.32
C SER A 272 3.41 24.79 -1.91
N ASP A 273 3.48 26.11 -2.08
CA ASP A 273 2.33 26.89 -2.58
C ASP A 273 1.94 26.47 -4.02
N PRO A 274 0.73 25.91 -4.24
CA PRO A 274 0.28 25.51 -5.57
C PRO A 274 0.09 26.71 -6.53
N SER A 275 -0.09 27.92 -6.01
CA SER A 275 -0.14 29.14 -6.83
C SER A 275 1.22 29.54 -7.42
N SER A 276 2.31 29.02 -6.83
CA SER A 276 3.68 29.25 -7.27
C SER A 276 4.24 28.10 -8.13
N LEU A 277 3.39 27.13 -8.51
CA LEU A 277 3.75 26.08 -9.45
C LEU A 277 4.12 26.68 -10.82
N THR A 278 5.13 26.12 -11.46
CA THR A 278 5.59 26.56 -12.78
C THR A 278 5.46 25.45 -13.81
N ARG A 279 5.22 25.85 -15.07
CA ARG A 279 5.15 24.96 -16.23
C ARG A 279 6.10 25.46 -17.31
N SER A 280 6.88 24.56 -17.90
CA SER A 280 7.84 24.88 -18.97
C SER A 280 7.77 23.84 -20.09
N GLY A 281 8.37 24.12 -21.26
CA GLY A 281 8.34 23.21 -22.42
C GLY A 281 7.20 23.49 -23.41
N PRO A 282 7.14 22.74 -24.53
CA PRO A 282 6.10 22.89 -25.55
C PRO A 282 4.74 22.35 -25.06
N SER A 283 3.64 22.79 -25.68
CA SER A 283 2.27 22.41 -25.30
C SER A 283 1.96 20.91 -25.42
N THR A 284 2.79 20.18 -26.16
CA THR A 284 2.68 18.72 -26.31
C THR A 284 3.48 17.94 -25.27
N ASN A 285 4.31 18.61 -24.46
CA ASN A 285 5.17 17.97 -23.46
C ASN A 285 5.59 18.99 -22.38
N TYR A 286 4.61 19.41 -21.58
CA TYR A 286 4.88 20.32 -20.48
C TYR A 286 5.63 19.61 -19.34
N VAL A 287 6.61 20.31 -18.77
CA VAL A 287 7.28 19.93 -17.53
C VAL A 287 6.73 20.81 -16.42
N TYR A 288 6.02 20.20 -15.49
CA TYR A 288 5.50 20.85 -14.28
C TYR A 288 6.55 20.78 -13.18
N THR A 289 6.79 21.89 -12.50
CA THR A 289 7.72 21.96 -11.36
C THR A 289 6.98 22.53 -10.16
N PRO A 290 6.87 21.77 -9.05
CA PRO A 290 6.20 22.26 -7.85
C PRO A 290 6.97 23.44 -7.24
N ALA A 291 6.26 24.26 -6.46
CA ALA A 291 6.91 25.30 -5.68
C ALA A 291 7.83 24.70 -4.60
N SER A 292 8.72 25.52 -4.04
CA SER A 292 9.54 25.11 -2.91
C SER A 292 8.66 24.69 -1.73
N GLY A 293 8.94 23.53 -1.15
CA GLY A 293 8.17 22.98 -0.04
C GLY A 293 8.16 21.45 -0.12
N LEU A 294 7.64 20.81 0.92
CA LEU A 294 7.60 19.34 1.03
C LEU A 294 6.17 18.81 1.05
N LEU A 295 5.21 19.61 1.53
CA LEU A 295 3.83 19.20 1.70
C LEU A 295 2.88 20.27 1.19
N ARG A 296 1.63 19.87 0.95
CA ARG A 296 0.46 20.76 0.95
C ARG A 296 -0.59 20.25 1.91
N LEU A 297 -1.36 21.19 2.45
CA LEU A 297 -2.56 20.88 3.20
C LEU A 297 -3.75 21.46 2.46
N TRP A 298 -4.79 20.66 2.34
CA TRP A 298 -6.02 21.03 1.65
C TRP A 298 -7.23 20.89 2.58
N THR A 299 -8.23 21.76 2.39
CA THR A 299 -9.54 21.64 3.07
C THR A 299 -10.49 20.68 2.35
N LYS A 300 -10.06 20.11 1.22
CA LYS A 300 -10.80 19.18 0.37
C LYS A 300 -9.92 17.98 -0.02
N PRO A 301 -10.52 16.81 -0.30
CA PRO A 301 -9.81 15.65 -0.81
C PRO A 301 -9.31 15.89 -2.25
N GLU A 302 -8.47 14.99 -2.74
CA GLU A 302 -7.88 15.03 -4.08
C GLU A 302 -8.90 14.79 -5.21
N SER A 303 -9.95 14.02 -4.96
CA SER A 303 -11.03 13.78 -5.91
C SER A 303 -11.90 15.01 -6.21
N ASP A 304 -11.88 16.02 -5.33
CA ASP A 304 -12.74 17.19 -5.44
C ASP A 304 -12.02 18.35 -6.14
N GLN A 305 -12.74 19.13 -6.95
CA GLN A 305 -12.22 20.38 -7.50
C GLN A 305 -11.78 21.34 -6.38
N ARG A 306 -10.50 21.71 -6.43
CA ARG A 306 -9.85 22.64 -5.49
C ARG A 306 -9.67 24.00 -6.14
N VAL A 307 -9.29 24.96 -5.29
CA VAL A 307 -8.94 26.33 -5.69
C VAL A 307 -7.58 26.53 -5.06
N ARG A 308 -6.55 26.70 -5.89
CA ARG A 308 -5.14 26.78 -5.46
C ARG A 308 -4.82 27.93 -4.51
N LEU A 309 -5.72 28.91 -4.36
CA LEU A 309 -5.51 30.03 -3.45
C LEU A 309 -5.50 29.55 -1.99
N ALA A 310 -4.85 30.35 -1.13
CA ALA A 310 -4.90 30.14 0.30
C ALA A 310 -6.34 30.19 0.83
N VAL A 311 -6.63 29.45 1.91
CA VAL A 311 -7.94 29.43 2.58
C VAL A 311 -8.35 30.81 3.10
N THR A 312 -7.36 31.67 3.42
CA THR A 312 -7.60 33.09 3.77
C THR A 312 -8.04 33.95 2.60
N ASN A 313 -7.86 33.48 1.36
CA ASN A 313 -8.20 34.14 0.11
C ASN A 313 -9.26 33.34 -0.68
N ALA A 314 -10.22 32.75 0.04
CA ALA A 314 -11.32 31.96 -0.51
C ALA A 314 -10.89 30.74 -1.35
N GLY A 315 -9.68 30.21 -1.14
CA GLY A 315 -9.24 28.96 -1.74
C GLY A 315 -9.30 27.77 -0.79
N HIS A 316 -8.63 26.68 -1.18
CA HIS A 316 -8.65 25.41 -0.44
C HIS A 316 -7.26 25.01 0.10
N PHE A 317 -6.20 25.70 -0.30
CA PHE A 317 -4.85 25.46 0.21
C PHE A 317 -4.68 26.08 1.60
N VAL A 318 -4.14 25.34 2.56
CA VAL A 318 -3.90 25.81 3.94
C VAL A 318 -2.40 26.06 4.15
N PRO A 319 -1.86 27.26 3.83
CA PRO A 319 -0.44 27.55 4.02
C PRO A 319 0.02 27.46 5.49
N ALA A 320 1.32 27.43 5.71
CA ALA A 320 1.87 27.60 7.06
C ALA A 320 1.63 29.05 7.53
N ALA A 321 0.72 29.25 8.47
CA ALA A 321 0.28 30.56 8.95
C ALA A 321 -0.49 30.45 10.28
N ILE A 322 -0.99 31.59 10.76
CA ILE A 322 -1.93 31.69 11.88
C ILE A 322 -3.34 31.94 11.33
N TYR A 323 -4.30 31.14 11.78
CA TYR A 323 -5.70 31.16 11.37
C TYR A 323 -6.62 31.43 12.56
N GLU A 324 -7.74 32.11 12.34
CA GLU A 324 -8.87 31.98 13.26
C GLU A 324 -9.43 30.57 13.16
N ALA A 325 -9.79 29.94 14.28
CA ALA A 325 -10.31 28.57 14.28
C ALA A 325 -11.55 28.43 13.38
N THR A 326 -12.40 29.46 13.35
CA THR A 326 -13.58 29.52 12.48
C THR A 326 -13.23 29.58 10.99
N ALA A 327 -12.09 30.13 10.61
CA ALA A 327 -11.63 30.16 9.22
C ALA A 327 -11.23 28.77 8.69
N LEU A 328 -10.82 27.87 9.59
CA LEU A 328 -10.57 26.45 9.27
C LEU A 328 -11.84 25.58 9.38
N GLY A 329 -12.99 26.18 9.71
CA GLY A 329 -14.27 25.50 9.81
C GLY A 329 -14.60 24.93 11.18
N PHE A 330 -13.85 25.28 12.24
CA PHE A 330 -14.26 24.94 13.61
C PHE A 330 -15.44 25.79 14.06
N SER A 331 -16.32 25.18 14.84
CA SER A 331 -17.40 25.88 15.55
C SER A 331 -17.62 25.25 16.93
N SER A 332 -18.51 25.85 17.74
CA SER A 332 -18.90 25.25 19.02
C SER A 332 -19.54 23.87 18.88
N SER A 333 -20.19 23.59 17.74
CA SER A 333 -20.79 22.28 17.41
C SER A 333 -19.90 21.38 16.55
N LYS A 334 -18.91 21.95 15.84
CA LYS A 334 -17.95 21.22 15.00
C LYS A 334 -16.53 21.41 15.54
N ARG A 335 -16.13 20.51 16.44
CA ARG A 335 -14.81 20.54 17.10
C ARG A 335 -13.75 19.69 16.40
N THR A 336 -14.13 18.92 15.39
CA THR A 336 -13.25 18.14 14.54
C THR A 336 -13.38 18.63 13.11
N ILE A 337 -12.24 18.86 12.46
CA ILE A 337 -12.14 19.09 11.02
C ILE A 337 -11.16 18.07 10.43
N THR A 338 -11.26 17.83 9.14
CA THR A 338 -10.30 17.01 8.39
C THR A 338 -9.55 17.94 7.46
N LEU A 339 -8.22 17.91 7.53
CA LEU A 339 -7.34 18.45 6.49
C LEU A 339 -6.75 17.28 5.70
N TYR A 340 -6.40 17.52 4.45
CA TYR A 340 -5.85 16.50 3.58
C TYR A 340 -4.38 16.80 3.30
N VAL A 341 -3.50 15.84 3.57
CA VAL A 341 -2.05 15.98 3.48
C VAL A 341 -1.56 15.41 2.15
N GLU A 342 -0.95 16.26 1.35
CA GLU A 342 -0.33 15.90 0.06
C GLU A 342 1.19 15.95 0.19
N GLY A 343 1.87 14.87 -0.23
CA GLY A 343 3.33 14.82 -0.34
C GLY A 343 3.81 15.42 -1.66
N ILE A 344 4.77 16.36 -1.62
CA ILE A 344 5.29 17.01 -2.84
C ILE A 344 6.69 16.54 -3.20
N SER A 345 7.56 16.32 -2.21
CA SER A 345 8.95 15.95 -2.47
C SER A 345 9.47 14.99 -1.39
N PRO A 346 10.29 13.98 -1.76
CA PRO A 346 10.82 13.02 -0.80
C PRO A 346 11.64 13.71 0.31
N THR A 347 11.42 13.29 1.56
CA THR A 347 12.16 13.79 2.73
C THR A 347 12.18 12.76 3.84
N ALA A 348 13.24 12.79 4.66
CA ALA A 348 13.42 11.77 5.70
C ALA A 348 12.43 12.01 6.83
N LEU A 349 12.09 13.28 7.08
CA LEU A 349 11.10 13.71 8.07
C LEU A 349 10.65 15.13 7.74
N SER A 350 9.34 15.38 7.74
CA SER A 350 8.75 16.72 7.86
C SER A 350 7.86 16.73 9.09
N SER A 351 8.01 17.75 9.95
CA SER A 351 7.09 17.93 11.07
C SER A 351 5.95 18.83 10.63
N LEU A 352 4.72 18.34 10.79
CA LEU A 352 3.50 19.10 10.64
C LEU A 352 2.97 19.41 12.04
N CYS A 353 3.20 20.63 12.50
CA CYS A 353 2.82 21.05 13.85
C CYS A 353 1.56 21.89 13.82
N LEU A 354 0.65 21.60 14.74
CA LEU A 354 -0.55 22.39 14.99
C LEU A 354 -0.55 22.91 16.43
N ASP A 355 -0.44 24.22 16.49
CA ASP A 355 -0.48 25.02 17.70
C ASP A 355 -1.79 25.79 17.75
N PHE A 356 -2.29 26.09 18.94
CA PHE A 356 -3.45 26.95 19.10
C PHE A 356 -3.28 27.85 20.31
N SER A 357 -4.05 28.93 20.33
CA SER A 357 -4.13 29.88 21.43
C SER A 357 -5.55 30.40 21.58
N THR A 358 -6.09 30.41 22.80
CA THR A 358 -7.44 30.93 23.10
C THR A 358 -7.45 32.43 23.41
N ASN A 359 -6.28 33.06 23.54
CA ASN A 359 -6.16 34.46 23.96
C ASN A 359 -5.07 35.21 23.20
N ARG A 360 -5.48 36.32 22.59
CA ARG A 360 -4.58 37.36 22.10
C ARG A 360 -4.33 38.34 23.24
N THR A 361 -3.23 38.19 23.97
CA THR A 361 -2.96 39.07 25.13
C THR A 361 -2.01 40.19 24.70
N TYR A 362 -2.43 41.44 24.85
CA TYR A 362 -1.54 42.59 24.63
C TYR A 362 -0.69 42.81 25.88
N HIS A 363 0.62 42.60 25.78
CA HIS A 363 1.54 42.81 26.89
C HIS A 363 2.72 43.67 26.42
N ASN A 364 2.99 44.78 27.12
CA ASN A 364 4.12 45.68 26.86
C ASN A 364 4.23 46.20 25.42
N GLY A 365 3.10 46.56 24.78
CA GLY A 365 3.13 47.13 23.44
C GLY A 365 3.13 46.10 22.30
N TYR A 366 3.26 44.80 22.63
CA TYR A 366 3.28 43.70 21.67
C TYR A 366 2.14 42.72 21.95
N TRP A 367 1.59 42.15 20.87
CA TRP A 367 0.64 41.04 20.97
C TRP A 367 1.43 39.76 21.25
N ASN A 368 1.29 39.19 22.44
CA ASN A 368 1.88 37.92 22.80
C ASN A 368 0.83 36.82 22.68
N TYR A 369 1.17 35.81 21.89
CA TYR A 369 0.42 34.57 21.77
C TYR A 369 1.11 33.52 22.64
N TYR A 370 0.38 32.95 23.59
CA TYR A 370 0.84 31.76 24.30
C TYR A 370 0.37 30.55 23.50
N TRP A 371 1.29 30.02 22.69
CA TRP A 371 1.03 28.84 21.87
C TRP A 371 1.17 27.57 22.71
N THR A 372 0.16 26.72 22.63
CA THR A 372 0.17 25.38 23.22
C THR A 372 -0.04 24.37 22.09
N TYR A 373 0.86 23.38 21.99
CA TYR A 373 0.79 22.32 20.97
C TYR A 373 -0.35 21.35 21.29
N LEU A 374 -1.44 21.33 20.52
CA LEU A 374 -2.49 20.30 20.73
C LEU A 374 -2.25 19.05 19.95
N ASP A 375 -1.63 19.22 18.79
CA ASP A 375 -1.45 18.11 17.89
C ASP A 375 -0.17 18.26 17.13
N ARG A 376 0.37 17.10 16.80
CA ARG A 376 1.60 16.98 16.07
C ARG A 376 1.49 15.75 15.21
N ALA A 377 1.57 15.96 13.91
CA ALA A 377 1.81 14.90 12.95
C ALA A 377 3.26 14.97 12.49
N GLN A 378 3.85 13.82 12.24
CA GLN A 378 5.09 13.74 11.47
C GLN A 378 4.71 13.13 10.14
N ALA A 379 5.29 13.62 9.05
CA ALA A 379 5.11 13.05 7.74
C ALA A 379 6.46 12.59 7.22
N GLU A 380 6.54 11.33 6.81
CA GLU A 380 7.66 10.76 6.08
C GLU A 380 7.22 10.60 4.64
N ILE A 381 7.95 11.27 3.73
CA ILE A 381 7.62 11.22 2.30
C ILE A 381 8.72 10.41 1.64
N PHE A 382 8.39 9.20 1.19
CA PHE A 382 9.35 8.33 0.52
C PHE A 382 8.92 8.05 -0.92
N ARG A 383 9.94 7.81 -1.73
CA ARG A 383 9.79 7.42 -3.12
C ARG A 383 10.46 6.08 -3.33
N VAL A 384 9.76 5.10 -3.86
CA VAL A 384 10.31 3.77 -4.14
C VAL A 384 10.51 3.63 -5.64
N GLU A 385 11.75 3.37 -6.06
CA GLU A 385 12.13 3.31 -7.47
C GLU A 385 13.06 2.13 -7.77
N LEU A 386 12.94 1.60 -8.99
CA LEU A 386 13.93 0.73 -9.59
C LEU A 386 14.63 1.48 -10.73
N LEU A 387 15.96 1.33 -10.84
CA LEU A 387 16.77 2.01 -11.84
C LEU A 387 17.72 1.03 -12.53
N SER A 388 17.82 1.14 -13.85
CA SER A 388 18.86 0.47 -14.65
C SER A 388 19.18 1.32 -15.89
N ASP A 389 20.43 1.31 -16.34
CA ASP A 389 20.84 1.93 -17.61
C ASP A 389 20.36 1.13 -18.83
N LYS A 390 19.93 -0.12 -18.63
CA LYS A 390 19.39 -1.01 -19.68
C LYS A 390 17.88 -0.95 -19.80
N ALA A 391 17.19 -0.29 -18.87
CA ALA A 391 15.74 -0.26 -18.83
C ALA A 391 15.14 0.89 -19.64
N VAL A 392 14.05 0.62 -20.34
CA VAL A 392 13.40 1.60 -21.24
C VAL A 392 12.54 2.63 -20.51
N ASN A 393 12.17 2.34 -19.27
CA ASN A 393 11.35 3.19 -18.42
C ASN A 393 12.00 3.44 -17.05
N SER A 394 13.32 3.57 -17.05
CA SER A 394 14.12 3.91 -15.88
C SER A 394 14.24 5.44 -15.69
N PRO A 395 14.11 5.98 -14.46
CA PRO A 395 13.73 5.27 -13.24
C PRO A 395 12.24 4.88 -13.26
N LYS A 396 11.92 3.70 -12.73
CA LYS A 396 10.54 3.25 -12.55
C LYS A 396 10.11 3.40 -11.10
N GLU A 397 9.05 4.18 -10.87
CA GLU A 397 8.46 4.39 -9.54
C GLU A 397 7.35 3.38 -9.22
N PHE A 398 7.24 3.04 -7.92
CA PHE A 398 6.28 2.11 -7.34
C PHE A 398 5.62 2.72 -6.10
N THR A 399 4.35 2.34 -5.88
CA THR A 399 3.54 2.95 -4.82
C THR A 399 2.96 1.99 -3.82
N LEU A 400 2.72 2.52 -2.62
CA LEU A 400 2.02 1.81 -1.56
C LEU A 400 0.68 1.31 -2.05
N ASN A 401 0.34 0.08 -1.64
CA ASN A 401 -0.97 -0.55 -1.87
C ASN A 401 -1.40 -0.67 -3.34
N GLN A 402 -0.56 -0.31 -4.32
CA GLN A 402 -0.88 -0.64 -5.70
C GLN A 402 -0.73 -2.15 -5.88
N PRO A 403 -1.82 -2.85 -6.25
CA PRO A 403 -1.71 -4.26 -6.56
C PRO A 403 -0.74 -4.38 -7.73
N VAL A 404 0.24 -5.25 -7.57
CA VAL A 404 1.03 -5.67 -8.71
C VAL A 404 0.10 -6.46 -9.61
N ASP A 405 0.04 -6.08 -10.88
CA ASP A 405 -0.71 -6.86 -11.85
C ASP A 405 -0.02 -8.23 -12.00
N ASP A 406 -0.58 -9.21 -11.31
CA ASP A 406 -0.18 -10.61 -11.33
C ASP A 406 -0.97 -11.40 -12.38
N SER A 407 -1.91 -10.76 -13.09
CA SER A 407 -2.79 -11.45 -14.02
C SER A 407 -2.05 -11.80 -15.31
N CYS A 408 -2.03 -13.11 -15.58
CA CYS A 408 -1.49 -13.69 -16.79
C CYS A 408 -2.55 -13.80 -17.92
N GLU A 409 -3.74 -13.24 -17.74
CA GLU A 409 -4.83 -13.41 -18.69
C GLU A 409 -4.69 -12.42 -19.85
N PHE A 410 -4.60 -12.94 -21.08
CA PHE A 410 -4.86 -12.20 -22.30
C PHE A 410 -6.11 -12.78 -22.93
N ALA A 411 -7.07 -11.93 -23.28
CA ALA A 411 -8.32 -12.35 -23.90
C ALA A 411 -8.12 -12.68 -25.38
N TYR A 412 -8.68 -13.80 -25.84
CA TYR A 412 -8.70 -14.20 -27.25
C TYR A 412 -9.60 -13.29 -28.06
N GLY A 413 -9.07 -12.67 -29.13
CA GLY A 413 -9.82 -12.63 -30.39
C GLY A 413 -9.48 -11.54 -31.41
N SER A 414 -10.51 -11.05 -32.09
CA SER A 414 -10.54 -10.27 -33.35
C SER A 414 -9.71 -8.97 -33.35
N ASP A 415 -9.57 -8.31 -34.51
CA ASP A 415 -8.81 -7.06 -34.64
C ASP A 415 -9.22 -5.96 -33.63
N SER A 416 -10.47 -5.94 -33.16
CA SER A 416 -10.91 -5.03 -32.10
C SER A 416 -10.33 -5.37 -30.72
N GLN A 417 -10.02 -6.65 -30.47
CA GLN A 417 -9.38 -7.13 -29.23
C GLN A 417 -7.87 -6.91 -29.27
N ARG A 418 -7.26 -6.75 -30.45
CA ARG A 418 -5.84 -6.39 -30.58
C ARG A 418 -5.52 -5.05 -29.90
N GLN A 419 -6.42 -4.06 -30.00
CA GLN A 419 -6.24 -2.78 -29.33
C GLN A 419 -6.30 -2.93 -27.80
N GLU A 420 -7.27 -3.70 -27.27
CA GLU A 420 -7.33 -4.01 -25.83
C GLU A 420 -6.07 -4.75 -25.33
N LEU A 421 -5.51 -5.64 -26.15
CA LEU A 421 -4.26 -6.35 -25.84
C LEU A 421 -3.05 -5.41 -25.81
N GLU A 422 -2.95 -4.48 -26.76
CA GLU A 422 -1.90 -3.46 -26.79
C GLU A 422 -2.00 -2.52 -25.56
N GLU A 423 -3.22 -2.14 -25.17
CA GLU A 423 -3.47 -1.37 -23.94
C GLU A 423 -3.09 -2.14 -22.67
N LEU A 424 -3.41 -3.45 -22.60
CA LEU A 424 -3.02 -4.29 -21.46
C LEU A 424 -1.50 -4.51 -21.39
N GLU A 425 -0.82 -4.69 -22.54
CA GLU A 425 0.64 -4.76 -22.60
C GLU A 425 1.26 -3.45 -22.12
N GLN A 426 0.73 -2.31 -22.56
CA GLN A 426 1.19 -0.99 -22.13
C GLN A 426 0.98 -0.81 -20.62
N LYS A 427 -0.13 -1.30 -20.07
CA LYS A 427 -0.38 -1.30 -18.62
C LYS A 427 0.68 -2.11 -17.86
N LYS A 428 1.11 -3.26 -18.38
CA LYS A 428 2.17 -4.11 -17.80
C LYS A 428 3.57 -3.49 -17.89
N ILE A 429 3.89 -2.84 -19.01
CA ILE A 429 5.10 -2.00 -19.15
C ILE A 429 5.06 -0.87 -18.10
N ASN A 430 3.92 -0.22 -17.98
CA ASN A 430 3.72 0.90 -17.06
C ASN A 430 3.72 0.47 -15.59
N SER A 431 3.52 -0.81 -15.25
CA SER A 431 3.52 -1.30 -13.87
C SER A 431 4.88 -1.82 -13.40
N SER A 432 5.91 -1.88 -14.26
CA SER A 432 7.17 -2.55 -13.94
C SER A 432 8.40 -1.91 -14.56
N LEU A 433 9.59 -2.11 -13.98
CA LEU A 433 10.84 -1.72 -14.64
C LEU A 433 11.10 -2.73 -15.76
N THR A 434 11.16 -2.30 -17.01
CA THR A 434 11.31 -3.19 -18.16
C THR A 434 12.66 -3.00 -18.81
N ILE A 435 13.41 -4.09 -18.96
CA ILE A 435 14.64 -4.18 -19.75
C ILE A 435 14.30 -4.97 -21.03
N TYR A 436 14.95 -4.73 -22.18
CA TYR A 436 14.73 -5.57 -23.37
C TYR A 436 15.90 -6.52 -23.62
N PHE A 437 15.63 -7.63 -24.33
CA PHE A 437 16.62 -8.69 -24.58
C PHE A 437 17.89 -8.13 -25.23
N LYS A 438 17.73 -7.28 -26.24
CA LYS A 438 18.83 -6.59 -26.94
C LYS A 438 19.72 -5.73 -26.04
N ASP A 439 19.17 -5.26 -24.91
CA ASP A 439 19.86 -4.37 -23.98
C ASP A 439 20.53 -5.16 -22.85
N ALA A 440 20.13 -6.43 -22.66
CA ALA A 440 20.65 -7.34 -21.65
C ALA A 440 21.43 -8.53 -22.21
N SER A 441 21.59 -8.64 -23.54
CA SER A 441 22.33 -9.73 -24.21
C SER A 441 23.15 -9.23 -25.39
N ASP A 442 24.27 -9.89 -25.68
CA ASP A 442 25.13 -9.58 -26.82
C ASP A 442 24.63 -10.17 -28.15
N ILE A 443 25.38 -9.94 -29.24
CA ILE A 443 25.09 -10.51 -30.57
C ILE A 443 25.31 -12.03 -30.64
N ALA A 444 25.84 -12.67 -29.60
CA ALA A 444 25.91 -14.12 -29.48
C ALA A 444 24.81 -14.69 -28.57
N GLY A 445 23.92 -13.84 -28.04
CA GLY A 445 22.84 -14.19 -27.11
C GLY A 445 23.32 -14.44 -25.68
N ASN A 446 24.57 -14.09 -25.35
CA ASN A 446 25.07 -14.19 -24.00
C ASN A 446 24.53 -13.04 -23.16
N VAL A 447 24.08 -13.34 -21.94
CA VAL A 447 23.63 -12.31 -20.99
C VAL A 447 24.79 -11.39 -20.65
N LEU A 448 24.56 -10.09 -20.75
CA LEU A 448 25.50 -9.06 -20.34
C LEU A 448 25.42 -8.86 -18.83
N ASP A 449 26.56 -8.54 -18.20
CA ASP A 449 26.57 -8.09 -16.81
C ASP A 449 25.93 -6.70 -16.70
N PHE A 450 24.93 -6.55 -15.84
CA PHE A 450 24.34 -5.27 -15.46
C PHE A 450 23.70 -5.35 -14.06
N ASP A 451 23.52 -4.19 -13.45
CA ASP A 451 22.93 -4.04 -12.12
C ASP A 451 21.56 -3.33 -12.24
N VAL A 452 20.64 -3.69 -11.34
CA VAL A 452 19.41 -2.92 -11.08
C VAL A 452 19.54 -2.32 -9.68
N MET A 453 19.44 -0.99 -9.57
CA MET A 453 19.43 -0.29 -8.30
C MET A 453 17.99 -0.22 -7.77
N LEU A 454 17.80 -0.67 -6.53
CA LEU A 454 16.56 -0.59 -5.78
C LEU A 454 16.71 0.57 -4.80
N ARG A 455 15.87 1.60 -4.91
CA ARG A 455 16.06 2.84 -4.17
C ARG A 455 14.79 3.29 -3.46
N VAL A 456 14.91 3.54 -2.17
CA VAL A 456 14.01 4.39 -1.39
C VAL A 456 14.67 5.75 -1.26
N SER A 457 13.98 6.80 -1.70
CA SER A 457 14.36 8.18 -1.42
C SER A 457 13.56 8.70 -0.23
N PRO A 458 14.19 9.43 0.70
CA PRO A 458 15.60 9.78 0.70
C PRO A 458 16.51 8.61 1.09
N THR A 459 17.73 8.63 0.59
CA THR A 459 18.67 7.49 0.70
C THR A 459 19.31 7.33 2.08
N ASN A 460 19.10 8.28 2.99
CA ASN A 460 19.56 8.22 4.38
C ASN A 460 18.51 7.62 5.34
N LEU A 461 17.38 7.13 4.83
CA LEU A 461 16.35 6.49 5.64
C LEU A 461 16.87 5.20 6.29
N GLN A 462 16.67 5.06 7.60
CA GLN A 462 17.08 3.89 8.37
C GLN A 462 15.90 2.93 8.56
N GLY A 463 16.16 1.64 8.74
CA GLY A 463 15.10 0.64 8.94
C GLY A 463 14.46 0.11 7.65
N VAL A 464 14.97 0.50 6.48
CA VAL A 464 14.52 -0.02 5.18
C VAL A 464 15.09 -1.42 4.95
N THR A 465 14.24 -2.37 4.54
CA THR A 465 14.69 -3.71 4.13
C THR A 465 14.05 -4.16 2.82
N TRP A 466 14.86 -4.55 1.85
CA TRP A 466 14.49 -5.14 0.58
C TRP A 466 14.56 -6.66 0.62
N GLU A 467 13.60 -7.32 -0.01
CA GLU A 467 13.53 -8.78 -0.13
C GLU A 467 13.18 -9.15 -1.57
N LYS A 468 13.91 -10.07 -2.18
CA LYS A 468 13.48 -10.72 -3.44
C LYS A 468 12.45 -11.80 -3.10
N VAL A 469 11.17 -11.44 -3.18
CA VAL A 469 10.05 -12.33 -2.85
C VAL A 469 9.84 -13.38 -3.92
N TRP A 470 10.03 -13.01 -5.19
CA TRP A 470 9.79 -13.91 -6.31
C TRP A 470 10.73 -13.65 -7.48
N GLY A 471 10.98 -14.69 -8.27
CA GLY A 471 11.70 -14.63 -9.54
C GLY A 471 12.49 -15.93 -9.78
N PRO A 472 13.10 -16.07 -10.96
CA PRO A 472 13.91 -17.25 -11.29
C PRO A 472 14.95 -17.57 -10.20
N ALA A 473 15.00 -18.85 -9.82
CA ALA A 473 15.97 -19.37 -8.86
C ALA A 473 17.39 -19.25 -9.42
N ASN A 474 18.36 -18.95 -8.56
CA ASN A 474 19.78 -18.77 -8.93
C ASN A 474 20.00 -17.71 -10.04
N SER A 475 19.19 -16.64 -10.04
CA SER A 475 19.36 -15.50 -10.94
C SER A 475 19.46 -14.20 -10.14
N GLY A 476 20.62 -13.54 -10.29
CA GLY A 476 20.99 -12.31 -9.62
C GLY A 476 21.22 -12.46 -8.12
N THR A 477 21.94 -11.50 -7.53
CA THR A 477 22.20 -11.42 -6.08
C THR A 477 21.79 -10.06 -5.55
N LEU A 478 20.97 -10.03 -4.48
CA LEU A 478 20.58 -8.79 -3.82
C LEU A 478 21.65 -8.39 -2.79
N ILE A 479 22.25 -7.22 -2.96
CA ILE A 479 23.32 -6.64 -2.16
C ILE A 479 22.77 -5.44 -1.41
N ASP A 480 23.23 -5.22 -0.17
CA ASP A 480 22.80 -4.09 0.67
C ASP A 480 21.29 -4.05 0.91
N ALA A 481 20.68 -5.23 1.04
CA ALA A 481 19.24 -5.42 1.22
C ALA A 481 18.67 -4.69 2.46
N ASN A 482 19.49 -4.30 3.45
CA ASN A 482 19.06 -3.58 4.66
C ASN A 482 19.32 -2.06 4.62
N LYS A 483 19.47 -1.49 3.42
CA LYS A 483 19.69 -0.06 3.21
C LYS A 483 18.59 0.52 2.31
N ALA A 484 18.41 1.83 2.37
CA ALA A 484 17.53 2.54 1.45
C ALA A 484 17.95 2.38 -0.03
N VAL A 485 19.23 2.12 -0.29
CA VAL A 485 19.74 1.75 -1.63
C VAL A 485 20.30 0.33 -1.58
N ALA A 486 19.68 -0.57 -2.33
CA ALA A 486 20.13 -1.93 -2.57
C ALA A 486 20.46 -2.14 -4.05
N ILE A 487 21.24 -3.18 -4.36
CA ILE A 487 21.63 -3.53 -5.74
C ILE A 487 21.24 -4.96 -6.01
N PHE A 488 20.42 -5.19 -7.03
CA PHE A 488 20.20 -6.51 -7.60
C PHE A 488 21.18 -6.73 -8.75
N ARG A 489 22.25 -7.47 -8.45
CA ARG A 489 23.42 -7.63 -9.30
C ARG A 489 23.35 -8.83 -10.22
N ASN A 490 23.73 -8.62 -11.49
CA ASN A 490 23.95 -9.65 -12.52
C ASN A 490 22.84 -10.71 -12.59
N PRO A 491 21.58 -10.33 -12.87
CA PRO A 491 20.55 -11.32 -13.15
C PRO A 491 20.85 -12.06 -14.47
N THR A 492 20.85 -13.39 -14.42
CA THR A 492 21.29 -14.26 -15.52
C THR A 492 20.15 -15.01 -16.22
N LYS A 493 18.92 -14.92 -15.71
CA LYS A 493 17.75 -15.60 -16.26
C LYS A 493 16.65 -14.60 -16.62
N GLY A 494 15.97 -14.84 -17.73
CA GLY A 494 14.75 -14.11 -18.03
C GLY A 494 13.61 -14.45 -17.06
N GLY A 495 12.74 -13.49 -16.78
CA GLY A 495 11.56 -13.64 -15.93
C GLY A 495 11.08 -12.30 -15.35
N LYS A 496 9.93 -12.36 -14.67
CA LYS A 496 9.52 -11.33 -13.71
C LYS A 496 10.31 -11.52 -12.41
N TYR A 497 10.64 -10.43 -11.75
CA TYR A 497 11.24 -10.38 -10.42
C TYR A 497 10.34 -9.50 -9.57
N ILE A 498 10.02 -9.97 -8.37
CA ILE A 498 9.23 -9.22 -7.40
C ILE A 498 10.12 -8.95 -6.20
N PHE A 499 10.18 -7.68 -5.79
CA PHE A 499 10.82 -7.29 -4.56
C PHE A 499 9.83 -6.58 -3.64
N ASP A 500 9.81 -6.95 -2.37
CA ASP A 500 9.12 -6.17 -1.35
C ASP A 500 10.17 -5.28 -0.65
N VAL A 501 9.85 -4.01 -0.46
CA VAL A 501 10.57 -3.14 0.47
C VAL A 501 9.70 -2.87 1.68
N THR A 502 10.24 -3.15 2.86
CA THR A 502 9.62 -2.77 4.14
C THR A 502 10.20 -1.42 4.57
N LEU A 503 9.33 -0.48 4.84
CA LEU A 503 9.63 0.88 5.29
C LEU A 503 9.78 0.91 6.82
N PRO A 504 10.30 2.02 7.40
CA PRO A 504 10.64 2.07 8.84
C PRO A 504 9.45 1.88 9.79
N ASP A 505 8.24 2.20 9.33
CA ASP A 505 6.98 2.02 10.03
C ASP A 505 6.38 0.60 9.89
N GLY A 506 6.99 -0.24 9.05
CA GLY A 506 6.55 -1.60 8.74
C GLY A 506 5.71 -1.72 7.48
N ASP A 507 5.39 -0.61 6.81
CA ASP A 507 4.63 -0.64 5.56
C ASP A 507 5.44 -1.32 4.45
N LYS A 508 4.76 -2.01 3.54
CA LYS A 508 5.39 -2.73 2.43
C LYS A 508 5.01 -2.14 1.08
N VAL A 509 6.03 -1.88 0.26
CA VAL A 509 5.85 -1.55 -1.17
C VAL A 509 6.37 -2.70 -2.00
N ARG A 510 5.51 -3.23 -2.88
CA ARG A 510 5.92 -4.25 -3.85
C ARG A 510 6.37 -3.60 -5.14
N THR A 511 7.54 -4.02 -5.61
CA THR A 511 8.15 -3.56 -6.85
C THR A 511 8.33 -4.72 -7.82
N GLN A 512 8.41 -4.41 -9.11
CA GLN A 512 8.46 -5.40 -10.17
C GLN A 512 9.49 -5.04 -11.22
N LEU A 513 10.37 -5.97 -11.54
CA LEU A 513 11.31 -5.91 -12.66
C LEU A 513 10.90 -6.99 -13.67
N TRP A 514 10.76 -6.62 -14.93
CA TRP A 514 10.69 -7.56 -16.05
C TRP A 514 12.01 -7.57 -16.78
N LEU A 515 12.57 -8.78 -16.85
CA LEU A 515 13.83 -9.03 -17.51
C LEU A 515 13.63 -10.12 -18.57
N PRO A 516 13.64 -9.79 -19.85
CA PRO A 516 13.46 -10.75 -20.93
C PRO A 516 14.82 -11.23 -21.42
N VAL A 517 15.64 -11.73 -20.50
CA VAL A 517 16.99 -12.19 -20.85
C VAL A 517 16.97 -13.53 -21.56
N SER A 518 15.86 -14.27 -21.51
CA SER A 518 15.72 -15.57 -22.17
C SER A 518 14.27 -16.04 -21.98
N GLY A 519 13.64 -16.62 -22.99
CA GLY A 519 12.35 -17.32 -22.77
C GLY A 519 12.49 -18.48 -21.76
N PRO A 520 11.40 -19.16 -21.37
CA PRO A 520 11.49 -20.29 -20.46
C PRO A 520 12.51 -21.33 -20.96
N ASP A 521 13.25 -21.94 -20.04
CA ASP A 521 14.17 -23.03 -20.36
C ASP A 521 13.38 -24.33 -20.52
N ILE A 522 13.32 -24.85 -21.74
CA ILE A 522 12.57 -26.08 -22.06
C ILE A 522 13.48 -27.27 -22.34
N SER A 523 14.79 -27.14 -22.07
CA SER A 523 15.81 -28.10 -22.50
C SER A 523 15.57 -29.51 -22.00
N GLU A 524 15.23 -29.66 -20.72
CA GLU A 524 14.97 -30.96 -20.11
C GLU A 524 13.77 -31.65 -20.78
N ASN A 525 12.69 -30.91 -20.98
CA ASN A 525 11.46 -31.46 -21.56
C ASN A 525 11.66 -31.82 -23.03
N PHE A 526 12.35 -30.97 -23.77
CA PHE A 526 12.65 -31.25 -25.16
C PHE A 526 13.64 -32.40 -25.32
N GLN A 527 14.58 -32.57 -24.40
CA GLN A 527 15.43 -33.77 -24.35
C GLN A 527 14.60 -35.04 -24.10
N ASN A 528 13.63 -35.02 -23.18
CA ASN A 528 12.76 -36.17 -22.94
C ASN A 528 11.96 -36.57 -24.19
N GLU A 529 11.52 -35.58 -24.97
CA GLU A 529 10.83 -35.83 -26.24
C GLU A 529 11.77 -36.41 -27.31
N VAL A 530 13.00 -35.91 -27.41
CA VAL A 530 14.06 -36.51 -28.24
C VAL A 530 14.24 -37.98 -27.88
N ASP A 531 14.34 -38.28 -26.58
CA ASP A 531 14.56 -39.64 -26.08
C ASP A 531 13.37 -40.54 -26.37
N TYR A 532 12.13 -40.05 -26.25
CA TYR A 532 10.92 -40.82 -26.60
C TYR A 532 10.85 -41.14 -28.09
N ILE A 533 11.15 -40.16 -28.97
CA ILE A 533 11.16 -40.38 -30.41
C ILE A 533 12.18 -41.45 -30.80
N LYS A 534 13.39 -41.39 -30.23
CA LYS A 534 14.46 -42.37 -30.47
C LYS A 534 14.17 -43.76 -29.93
N SER A 535 13.72 -43.84 -28.69
CA SER A 535 13.70 -45.10 -27.95
C SER A 535 12.39 -45.87 -28.08
N ASP A 536 11.28 -45.18 -28.36
CA ASP A 536 9.95 -45.79 -28.38
C ASP A 536 9.21 -45.57 -29.70
N TRP A 537 8.90 -44.33 -30.07
CA TRP A 537 8.05 -44.08 -31.24
C TRP A 537 8.70 -44.49 -32.57
N GLY A 538 9.95 -44.09 -32.82
CA GLY A 538 10.67 -44.41 -34.05
C GLY A 538 10.77 -45.91 -34.31
N PRO A 539 11.26 -46.72 -33.35
CA PRO A 539 11.30 -48.18 -33.47
C PRO A 539 9.93 -48.81 -33.74
N ARG A 540 8.87 -48.36 -33.04
CA ARG A 540 7.51 -48.86 -33.26
C ARG A 540 6.96 -48.47 -34.63
N TYR A 541 7.24 -47.27 -35.11
CA TYR A 541 6.85 -46.86 -36.45
C TYR A 541 7.52 -47.77 -37.48
N GLN A 542 8.83 -47.96 -37.39
CA GLN A 542 9.59 -48.79 -38.32
C GLN A 542 9.12 -50.25 -38.33
N SER A 543 8.85 -50.84 -37.16
CA SER A 543 8.37 -52.23 -37.08
C SER A 543 6.99 -52.42 -37.72
N ASN A 544 6.11 -51.42 -37.60
CA ASN A 544 4.74 -51.49 -38.11
C ASN A 544 4.58 -50.96 -39.54
N PHE A 545 5.54 -50.18 -40.03
CA PHE A 545 5.52 -49.66 -41.40
C PHE A 545 5.46 -50.79 -42.43
N GLY A 546 6.21 -51.88 -42.22
CA GLY A 546 6.16 -53.05 -43.12
C GLY A 546 4.78 -53.70 -43.18
N VAL A 547 4.06 -53.75 -42.06
CA VAL A 547 2.70 -54.29 -41.97
C VAL A 547 1.69 -53.37 -42.67
N ARG A 548 1.78 -52.05 -42.42
CA ARG A 548 0.93 -51.05 -43.08
C ARG A 548 1.17 -50.99 -44.58
N TYR A 549 2.43 -51.04 -45.00
CA TYR A 549 2.80 -51.16 -46.40
C TYR A 549 2.16 -52.40 -47.04
N ALA A 550 2.25 -53.56 -46.39
CA ALA A 550 1.64 -54.79 -46.90
C ALA A 550 0.10 -54.74 -46.98
N ALA A 551 -0.54 -54.01 -46.07
CA ALA A 551 -2.00 -53.86 -46.03
C ALA A 551 -2.54 -52.85 -47.07
N LEU A 552 -1.79 -51.78 -47.33
CA LEU A 552 -2.21 -50.68 -48.23
C LEU A 552 -1.65 -50.82 -49.65
N ALA A 553 -0.57 -51.59 -49.84
CA ALA A 553 -0.06 -51.91 -51.16
C ALA A 553 -1.15 -52.66 -51.95
N PRO A 554 -1.50 -52.20 -53.17
CA PRO A 554 -2.53 -52.86 -53.96
C PRO A 554 -2.16 -54.33 -54.20
N PRO A 555 -3.02 -55.31 -53.84
CA PRO A 555 -2.67 -56.73 -53.92
C PRO A 555 -2.47 -57.27 -55.35
N PHE A 556 -2.65 -56.45 -56.39
CA PHE A 556 -2.69 -56.87 -57.80
C PHE A 556 -1.65 -56.20 -58.72
N LEU A 557 -0.70 -55.42 -58.19
CA LEU A 557 0.34 -54.80 -59.02
C LEU A 557 1.71 -55.42 -58.72
N GLU A 558 2.31 -56.07 -59.72
CA GLU A 558 3.76 -56.18 -59.82
C GLU A 558 4.33 -54.77 -59.99
N LEU A 559 4.40 -54.01 -58.90
CA LEU A 559 5.00 -52.70 -58.91
C LEU A 559 6.47 -52.89 -59.29
N SER A 560 6.91 -52.16 -60.32
CA SER A 560 8.34 -52.05 -60.59
C SER A 560 9.07 -51.57 -59.32
N PRO A 561 10.36 -51.89 -59.12
CA PRO A 561 11.12 -51.39 -57.98
C PRO A 561 11.01 -49.87 -57.80
N ALA A 562 10.92 -49.10 -58.89
CA ALA A 562 10.70 -47.67 -58.86
C ALA A 562 9.31 -47.27 -58.30
N ALA A 563 8.25 -48.01 -58.65
CA ALA A 563 6.90 -47.76 -58.14
C ALA A 563 6.75 -48.17 -56.66
N VAL A 564 7.45 -49.21 -56.20
CA VAL A 564 7.55 -49.56 -54.77
C VAL A 564 8.22 -48.45 -53.98
N VAL A 565 9.34 -47.92 -54.48
CA VAL A 565 10.05 -46.81 -53.84
C VAL A 565 9.17 -45.56 -53.80
N ALA A 566 8.49 -45.23 -54.90
CA ALA A 566 7.59 -44.07 -54.96
C ALA A 566 6.36 -44.21 -54.03
N PHE A 567 5.75 -45.40 -53.95
CA PHE A 567 4.63 -45.65 -53.06
C PHE A 567 5.05 -45.59 -51.57
N THR A 568 6.16 -46.23 -51.24
CA THR A 568 6.78 -46.17 -49.90
C THR A 568 7.10 -44.73 -49.51
N PHE A 569 7.65 -43.96 -50.44
CA PHE A 569 7.96 -42.55 -50.23
C PHE A 569 6.69 -41.75 -49.95
N ASN A 570 5.66 -41.86 -50.80
CA ASN A 570 4.40 -41.13 -50.62
C ASN A 570 3.70 -41.50 -49.29
N MET A 571 3.71 -42.78 -48.88
CA MET A 571 3.15 -43.17 -47.58
C MET A 571 3.87 -42.50 -46.41
N LYS A 572 5.21 -42.46 -46.43
CA LYS A 572 6.00 -41.77 -45.40
C LYS A 572 5.74 -40.27 -45.38
N ILE A 573 5.52 -39.68 -46.56
CA ILE A 573 5.16 -38.28 -46.72
C ILE A 573 3.75 -38.00 -46.15
N ASP A 574 2.77 -38.85 -46.45
CA ASP A 574 1.41 -38.70 -45.94
C ASP A 574 1.36 -38.90 -44.41
N ASP A 575 2.16 -39.84 -43.88
CA ASP A 575 2.31 -40.07 -42.44
C ASP A 575 2.93 -38.87 -41.73
N ILE A 576 3.98 -38.28 -42.29
CA ILE A 576 4.61 -37.10 -41.67
C ILE A 576 3.74 -35.86 -41.77
N LEU A 577 2.95 -35.72 -42.84
CA LEU A 577 1.95 -34.66 -42.96
C LEU A 577 0.83 -34.80 -41.92
N SER A 578 0.40 -36.04 -41.67
CA SER A 578 -0.57 -36.35 -40.62
C SER A 578 0.00 -36.09 -39.22
N PHE A 579 1.29 -36.41 -39.01
CA PHE A 579 2.00 -36.13 -37.76
C PHE A 579 2.21 -34.62 -37.53
N GLY A 580 2.53 -33.88 -38.60
CA GLY A 580 2.85 -32.47 -38.55
C GLY A 580 1.74 -31.56 -38.05
N LEU A 581 0.57 -31.69 -38.68
CA LEU A 581 -0.60 -30.90 -38.35
C LEU A 581 -1.00 -31.03 -36.86
N ASP A 582 -0.70 -32.17 -36.22
CA ASP A 582 -1.05 -32.45 -34.84
C ASP A 582 0.05 -32.10 -33.82
N MET A 583 1.34 -32.14 -34.20
CA MET A 583 2.44 -31.59 -33.38
C MET A 583 2.25 -30.08 -33.14
N ASP A 584 1.77 -29.36 -34.16
CA ASP A 584 1.46 -27.94 -34.03
C ASP A 584 0.20 -27.72 -33.17
N TYR A 585 -0.89 -28.48 -33.38
CA TYR A 585 -2.18 -28.25 -32.70
C TYR A 585 -2.19 -28.56 -31.19
N ILE A 586 -1.43 -29.56 -30.76
CA ILE A 586 -1.45 -30.01 -29.36
C ILE A 586 -0.61 -29.07 -28.49
N LEU A 587 0.51 -28.56 -29.01
CA LEU A 587 1.25 -27.51 -28.34
C LEU A 587 0.45 -26.19 -28.28
N GLN A 588 -0.31 -25.84 -29.31
CA GLN A 588 -1.21 -24.68 -29.27
C GLN A 588 -2.20 -24.73 -28.10
N ALA A 589 -2.81 -25.89 -27.83
CA ALA A 589 -3.79 -26.03 -26.75
C ALA A 589 -3.20 -25.75 -25.35
N TYR A 590 -1.90 -25.93 -25.15
CA TYR A 590 -1.21 -25.67 -23.87
C TYR A 590 -0.44 -24.33 -23.85
N ILE A 591 -0.06 -23.81 -25.02
CA ILE A 591 0.54 -22.46 -25.15
C ILE A 591 -0.51 -21.36 -25.01
N ASN A 592 -1.77 -21.71 -25.27
CA ASN A 592 -2.94 -20.86 -25.10
C ASN A 592 -3.14 -20.28 -23.68
N ASP A 593 -2.49 -20.83 -22.64
CA ASP A 593 -2.49 -20.29 -21.27
C ASP A 593 -1.22 -19.47 -20.93
N ILE A 594 -0.37 -19.17 -21.93
CA ILE A 594 0.89 -18.47 -21.75
C ILE A 594 0.75 -16.99 -22.10
N CYS A 595 0.79 -16.17 -21.06
CA CYS A 595 0.75 -14.73 -21.10
C CYS A 595 1.93 -14.15 -21.90
N GLY A 596 1.62 -13.48 -23.01
CA GLY A 596 2.62 -12.91 -23.93
C GLY A 596 2.84 -13.77 -25.18
N LEU A 597 2.19 -14.94 -25.28
CA LEU A 597 2.21 -15.82 -26.46
C LEU A 597 0.85 -15.89 -27.20
N ALA A 598 -0.17 -15.14 -26.76
CA ALA A 598 -1.50 -15.21 -27.33
C ALA A 598 -1.62 -14.43 -28.66
N HIS A 599 -1.25 -15.08 -29.77
CA HIS A 599 -1.73 -14.70 -31.11
C HIS A 599 -2.02 -15.91 -32.02
N ILE A 600 -2.39 -17.06 -31.45
CA ILE A 600 -2.47 -18.34 -32.16
C ILE A 600 -3.84 -18.63 -32.80
N ALA A 601 -4.55 -17.61 -33.31
CA ALA A 601 -5.85 -17.87 -33.97
C ALA A 601 -6.03 -17.14 -35.30
N GLY A 602 -4.94 -16.73 -35.96
CA GLY A 602 -4.99 -16.25 -37.34
C GLY A 602 -4.59 -17.38 -38.30
N PRO A 603 -5.42 -17.79 -39.28
CA PRO A 603 -5.04 -18.78 -40.30
C PRO A 603 -3.88 -18.35 -41.22
N ASN A 604 -3.34 -17.14 -41.05
CA ASN A 604 -2.17 -16.64 -41.76
C ASN A 604 -0.93 -16.71 -40.87
N PHE A 605 -0.31 -17.89 -40.83
CA PHE A 605 0.95 -18.18 -40.13
C PHE A 605 2.20 -17.64 -40.85
N SER A 606 2.04 -16.66 -41.74
CA SER A 606 3.16 -16.08 -42.49
C SER A 606 4.01 -15.19 -41.57
N ALA A 607 5.04 -15.82 -40.99
CA ALA A 607 6.28 -15.22 -40.50
C ALA A 607 6.13 -14.08 -39.46
N GLY A 608 6.17 -14.46 -38.19
CA GLY A 608 6.57 -13.53 -37.13
C GLY A 608 7.12 -14.29 -35.94
N ASP A 609 8.39 -14.08 -35.61
CA ASP A 609 9.16 -14.66 -34.50
C ASP A 609 8.58 -14.27 -33.12
N ARG A 610 7.38 -14.75 -32.79
CA ARG A 610 6.63 -14.22 -31.63
C ARG A 610 6.82 -15.02 -30.35
N GLU A 611 7.37 -16.23 -30.41
CA GLU A 611 7.42 -17.13 -29.26
C GLU A 611 8.82 -17.72 -29.10
N ARG A 612 9.58 -17.26 -28.11
CA ARG A 612 10.96 -17.71 -27.87
C ARG A 612 11.11 -18.41 -26.53
N PHE A 613 11.90 -19.47 -26.51
CA PHE A 613 12.35 -20.21 -25.34
C PHE A 613 13.86 -20.38 -25.38
N THR A 614 14.39 -20.98 -24.34
CA THR A 614 15.82 -21.20 -24.17
C THR A 614 16.11 -22.69 -24.20
N LEU A 615 17.06 -23.10 -25.02
CA LEU A 615 17.65 -24.44 -24.97
C LEU A 615 19.09 -24.34 -24.48
N ALA A 616 19.44 -25.18 -23.53
CA ALA A 616 20.73 -25.28 -22.90
C ALA A 616 21.64 -26.12 -23.78
N GLY A 617 22.71 -25.50 -24.27
CA GLY A 617 23.89 -26.21 -24.70
C GLY A 617 24.82 -26.54 -23.54
N THR A 618 25.88 -27.29 -23.84
CA THR A 618 26.92 -27.64 -22.88
C THR A 618 27.71 -26.40 -22.44
N SER A 619 27.91 -25.43 -23.34
CA SER A 619 28.70 -24.23 -23.11
C SER A 619 27.88 -23.00 -22.70
N LYS A 620 26.65 -22.88 -23.21
CA LYS A 620 25.76 -21.74 -22.95
C LYS A 620 24.31 -22.04 -23.31
N ARG A 621 23.45 -21.06 -23.08
CA ARG A 621 22.02 -21.09 -23.44
C ARG A 621 21.78 -20.40 -24.78
N TYR A 622 20.83 -20.93 -25.55
CA TYR A 622 20.46 -20.44 -26.87
C TYR A 622 18.98 -20.09 -26.88
N VAL A 623 18.68 -18.86 -27.27
CA VAL A 623 17.31 -18.44 -27.52
C VAL A 623 16.89 -18.94 -28.89
N ILE A 624 15.74 -19.61 -28.94
CA ILE A 624 15.17 -20.19 -30.15
C ILE A 624 13.68 -19.90 -30.18
N ASP A 625 13.12 -19.70 -31.37
CA ASP A 625 11.67 -19.56 -31.53
C ASP A 625 10.93 -20.90 -31.71
N PHE A 626 9.63 -20.88 -31.47
CA PHE A 626 8.75 -22.04 -31.58
C PHE A 626 8.81 -22.71 -32.95
N ALA A 627 8.87 -21.94 -34.04
CA ALA A 627 8.95 -22.49 -35.37
C ALA A 627 10.23 -23.32 -35.56
N LYS A 628 11.39 -22.85 -35.07
CA LYS A 628 12.63 -23.65 -35.13
C LYS A 628 12.55 -24.93 -34.30
N ARG A 629 11.95 -24.92 -33.11
CA ARG A 629 11.77 -26.17 -32.34
C ARG A 629 10.81 -27.12 -33.04
N SER A 630 9.71 -26.63 -33.60
CA SER A 630 8.82 -27.45 -34.43
C SER A 630 9.59 -28.06 -35.59
N ASN A 631 10.38 -27.26 -36.33
CA ASN A 631 11.23 -27.73 -37.40
C ASN A 631 12.21 -28.83 -36.95
N MET A 632 12.78 -28.72 -35.74
CA MET A 632 13.57 -29.81 -35.15
C MET A 632 12.72 -31.06 -34.95
N GLY A 633 11.54 -30.95 -34.31
CA GLY A 633 10.57 -32.03 -34.13
C GLY A 633 10.20 -32.76 -35.42
N TYR A 634 9.86 -31.99 -36.45
CA TYR A 634 9.58 -32.48 -37.80
C TYR A 634 10.76 -33.25 -38.38
N ALA A 635 11.96 -32.67 -38.35
CA ALA A 635 13.16 -33.33 -38.88
C ALA A 635 13.52 -34.60 -38.09
N MET A 636 13.29 -34.63 -36.78
CA MET A 636 13.47 -35.83 -35.96
C MET A 636 12.53 -36.96 -36.42
N ALA A 637 11.23 -36.67 -36.53
CA ALA A 637 10.26 -37.63 -37.02
C ALA A 637 10.58 -38.11 -38.45
N ALA A 638 10.93 -37.19 -39.35
CA ALA A 638 11.32 -37.49 -40.73
C ALA A 638 12.55 -38.40 -40.81
N ALA A 639 13.56 -38.13 -39.98
CA ALA A 639 14.76 -38.92 -39.89
C ALA A 639 14.46 -40.34 -39.39
N GLU A 640 13.63 -40.47 -38.36
CA GLU A 640 13.24 -41.77 -37.78
C GLU A 640 12.41 -42.63 -38.73
N ILE A 641 11.50 -42.04 -39.51
CA ILE A 641 10.75 -42.79 -40.55
C ILE A 641 11.63 -43.16 -41.76
N GLY A 642 12.90 -42.75 -41.76
CA GLY A 642 13.90 -43.11 -42.76
C GLY A 642 13.87 -42.26 -44.04
N LEU A 643 13.46 -40.99 -43.95
CA LEU A 643 13.64 -40.04 -45.05
C LEU A 643 15.12 -39.63 -45.18
N GLN A 644 15.55 -39.36 -46.41
CA GLN A 644 16.91 -38.90 -46.70
C GLN A 644 17.08 -37.43 -46.31
N ASP A 645 18.27 -37.06 -45.82
CA ASP A 645 18.54 -35.71 -45.29
C ASP A 645 18.24 -34.61 -46.31
N ILE A 646 18.56 -34.84 -47.60
CA ILE A 646 18.26 -33.87 -48.66
C ILE A 646 16.77 -33.57 -48.78
N ILE A 647 15.92 -34.57 -48.55
CA ILE A 647 14.46 -34.43 -48.60
C ILE A 647 13.96 -33.67 -47.37
N ILE A 648 14.59 -33.88 -46.21
CA ILE A 648 14.27 -33.19 -44.96
C ILE A 648 14.73 -31.72 -45.00
N LEU A 649 15.89 -31.44 -45.62
CA LEU A 649 16.51 -30.11 -45.65
C LEU A 649 16.03 -29.20 -46.81
N ASP A 650 15.53 -29.81 -47.88
CA ASP A 650 14.92 -29.09 -49.01
C ASP A 650 13.39 -29.11 -48.96
N GLY A 651 12.78 -29.83 -48.02
CA GLY A 651 11.34 -29.79 -47.73
C GLY A 651 11.04 -28.91 -46.52
N PRO A 652 10.06 -27.99 -46.63
CA PRO A 652 8.66 -28.41 -46.59
C PRO A 652 7.77 -27.72 -47.64
N ASP A 653 7.86 -28.12 -48.91
CA ASP A 653 6.72 -27.95 -49.86
C ASP A 653 5.73 -29.13 -49.79
N LEU A 654 5.80 -29.94 -48.73
CA LEU A 654 4.83 -31.00 -48.49
C LEU A 654 3.47 -30.45 -48.04
N TYR A 655 3.46 -29.25 -47.45
CA TYR A 655 2.24 -28.52 -47.09
C TYR A 655 1.52 -27.92 -48.32
N LEU A 656 2.24 -27.66 -49.42
CA LEU A 656 1.69 -27.03 -50.64
C LEU A 656 0.73 -27.91 -51.45
N LYS A 657 0.57 -29.19 -51.11
CA LYS A 657 -0.39 -30.05 -51.84
C LYS A 657 -1.85 -29.74 -51.49
N TRP A 658 -2.12 -29.03 -50.39
CA TRP A 658 -3.49 -28.86 -49.86
C TRP A 658 -3.97 -27.42 -49.66
N VAL A 659 -3.08 -26.42 -49.61
CA VAL A 659 -3.47 -25.02 -49.37
C VAL A 659 -3.03 -24.20 -50.58
N GLY A 660 -3.95 -23.93 -51.49
CA GLY A 660 -3.71 -23.37 -52.83
C GLY A 660 -3.27 -21.90 -52.87
N ASP A 661 -2.68 -21.38 -51.79
CA ASP A 661 -2.13 -20.04 -51.71
C ASP A 661 -0.64 -20.12 -51.36
N GLU A 662 0.16 -19.20 -51.88
CA GLU A 662 1.60 -19.03 -51.64
C GLU A 662 1.90 -18.67 -50.16
N VAL A 663 1.57 -19.57 -49.23
CA VAL A 663 1.83 -19.39 -47.79
C VAL A 663 3.17 -20.04 -47.47
N GLY A 664 4.25 -19.30 -47.69
CA GLY A 664 5.59 -19.72 -47.30
C GLY A 664 6.67 -18.92 -48.02
N SER A 665 7.23 -17.91 -47.36
CA SER A 665 8.57 -17.45 -47.72
C SER A 665 9.51 -18.65 -47.69
N LYS A 666 10.39 -18.79 -48.71
CA LYS A 666 11.50 -19.77 -48.70
C LYS A 666 12.10 -19.87 -47.29
N ASP A 667 12.22 -21.08 -46.77
CA ASP A 667 12.91 -21.31 -45.49
C ASP A 667 14.20 -20.50 -45.45
N THR A 668 14.34 -19.70 -44.41
CA THR A 668 15.56 -18.95 -44.17
C THR A 668 16.71 -19.93 -43.91
N PRO A 669 17.97 -19.51 -44.12
CA PRO A 669 19.12 -20.32 -43.72
C PRO A 669 19.04 -20.81 -42.27
N ALA A 670 18.49 -19.99 -41.35
CA ALA A 670 18.31 -20.36 -39.95
C ALA A 670 17.18 -21.39 -39.73
N ALA A 671 16.11 -21.39 -40.53
CA ALA A 671 15.11 -22.46 -40.51
C ALA A 671 15.70 -23.80 -41.00
N LYS A 672 16.55 -23.74 -42.02
CA LYS A 672 17.26 -24.94 -42.48
C LYS A 672 18.22 -25.49 -41.44
N GLU A 673 18.85 -24.64 -40.63
CA GLU A 673 19.68 -25.09 -39.52
C GLU A 673 18.90 -25.81 -38.43
N SER A 674 17.64 -25.43 -38.17
CA SER A 674 16.82 -26.17 -37.20
C SER A 674 16.42 -27.56 -37.70
N TYR A 675 16.20 -27.76 -39.00
CA TYR A 675 16.04 -29.11 -39.56
C TYR A 675 17.31 -29.94 -39.42
N ARG A 676 18.49 -29.36 -39.69
CA ARG A 676 19.78 -30.03 -39.47
C ARG A 676 19.98 -30.42 -38.01
N ALA A 677 19.53 -29.57 -37.09
CA ALA A 677 19.55 -29.86 -35.66
C ALA A 677 18.67 -31.08 -35.32
N GLY A 678 17.45 -31.17 -35.85
CA GLY A 678 16.59 -32.36 -35.69
C GLY A 678 17.20 -33.65 -36.26
N ILE A 679 17.83 -33.58 -37.44
CA ILE A 679 18.54 -34.74 -38.02
C ILE A 679 19.71 -35.17 -37.13
N ASP A 680 20.51 -34.23 -36.64
CA ASP A 680 21.65 -34.51 -35.77
C ASP A 680 21.24 -35.17 -34.45
N LEU A 681 20.07 -34.79 -33.91
CA LEU A 681 19.51 -35.43 -32.72
C LEU A 681 19.29 -36.92 -32.98
N ILE A 682 18.70 -37.30 -34.11
CA ILE A 682 18.35 -38.69 -34.43
C ILE A 682 19.52 -39.51 -34.98
N LYS A 683 20.13 -39.06 -36.08
CA LYS A 683 21.07 -39.91 -36.86
C LYS A 683 22.49 -39.91 -36.32
N ASN A 684 22.89 -38.86 -35.63
CA ASN A 684 24.24 -38.67 -35.13
C ASN A 684 24.38 -38.93 -33.61
N ASP A 685 23.31 -39.44 -32.99
CA ASP A 685 23.19 -39.75 -31.56
C ASP A 685 23.69 -38.63 -30.63
N LYS A 686 23.49 -37.37 -31.03
CA LYS A 686 23.85 -36.21 -30.20
C LYS A 686 22.75 -35.93 -29.18
N THR A 687 23.16 -35.41 -28.03
CA THR A 687 22.24 -34.82 -27.06
C THR A 687 21.75 -33.46 -27.56
N LEU A 688 20.63 -32.99 -27.01
CA LEU A 688 20.13 -31.64 -27.26
C LEU A 688 21.21 -30.59 -26.97
N SER A 689 21.94 -30.77 -25.87
CA SER A 689 22.97 -29.81 -25.47
C SER A 689 24.12 -29.68 -26.48
N GLU A 690 24.57 -30.79 -27.07
CA GLU A 690 25.64 -30.79 -28.06
C GLU A 690 25.17 -30.17 -29.38
N VAL A 691 23.94 -30.49 -29.79
CA VAL A 691 23.32 -29.92 -30.99
C VAL A 691 23.15 -28.41 -30.82
N MET A 692 22.72 -27.97 -29.64
CA MET A 692 22.56 -26.56 -29.36
C MET A 692 23.87 -25.79 -29.38
N ASP A 693 24.95 -26.36 -28.86
CA ASP A 693 26.26 -25.75 -28.97
C ASP A 693 26.77 -25.65 -30.41
N GLN A 694 26.47 -26.68 -31.21
CA GLN A 694 26.92 -26.69 -32.59
C GLN A 694 26.11 -25.77 -33.50
N ARG A 695 24.78 -25.69 -33.30
CA ARG A 695 23.85 -25.11 -34.29
C ARG A 695 23.00 -23.96 -33.77
N GLY A 696 22.88 -23.81 -32.45
CA GLY A 696 21.93 -22.90 -31.83
C GLY A 696 22.11 -21.43 -32.24
N ILE A 697 23.35 -20.98 -32.50
CA ILE A 697 23.60 -19.61 -32.99
C ILE A 697 23.07 -19.45 -34.42
N SER A 698 23.33 -20.43 -35.29
CA SER A 698 22.96 -20.37 -36.71
C SER A 698 21.45 -20.51 -36.93
N MET A 699 20.74 -21.05 -35.94
CA MET A 699 19.28 -21.11 -35.90
C MET A 699 18.63 -19.76 -35.55
N GLN A 700 19.39 -18.77 -35.07
CA GLN A 700 18.87 -17.46 -34.73
C GLN A 700 18.88 -16.54 -35.96
N GLU A 701 17.73 -15.93 -36.25
CA GLU A 701 17.65 -14.92 -37.31
C GLU A 701 18.38 -13.64 -36.87
N ALA A 702 19.22 -13.08 -37.74
CA ALA A 702 20.06 -11.91 -37.41
C ALA A 702 19.24 -10.64 -37.12
N ASN A 703 18.05 -10.50 -37.73
CA ASN A 703 17.25 -9.26 -37.69
C ASN A 703 16.09 -9.30 -36.67
N THR A 704 15.88 -10.42 -35.98
CA THR A 704 14.67 -10.64 -35.17
C THR A 704 14.90 -10.32 -33.70
N ARG A 705 16.15 -10.08 -33.30
CA ARG A 705 16.59 -9.76 -31.92
C ARG A 705 16.16 -8.38 -31.41
N VAL A 706 15.32 -7.67 -32.16
CA VAL A 706 15.06 -6.23 -31.96
C VAL A 706 13.71 -5.95 -31.29
N ARG A 707 12.87 -6.97 -30.99
CA ARG A 707 11.50 -6.74 -30.48
C ARG A 707 11.32 -7.12 -29.00
N LYS A 708 10.31 -6.45 -28.41
CA LYS A 708 9.82 -6.63 -27.04
C LYS A 708 9.44 -8.10 -26.86
N GLU A 709 10.05 -8.80 -25.91
CA GLU A 709 9.81 -10.22 -25.69
C GLU A 709 9.54 -10.39 -24.19
N TRP A 710 8.49 -11.12 -23.80
CA TRP A 710 8.01 -11.18 -22.41
C TRP A 710 8.02 -12.63 -21.90
N PRO A 711 8.81 -13.00 -20.87
CA PRO A 711 8.76 -14.34 -20.29
C PRO A 711 7.67 -14.49 -19.20
N GLN A 712 6.92 -15.59 -19.20
CA GLN A 712 5.84 -15.83 -18.24
C GLN A 712 6.31 -16.20 -16.81
N ILE A 713 5.44 -15.93 -15.83
CA ILE A 713 5.65 -16.13 -14.37
C ILE A 713 5.64 -17.62 -13.99
N ASN A 714 4.75 -18.43 -14.59
CA ASN A 714 4.43 -19.75 -14.05
C ASN A 714 5.29 -20.89 -14.65
N LEU A 715 5.92 -20.68 -15.81
CA LEU A 715 6.59 -21.74 -16.57
C LEU A 715 8.00 -22.10 -16.10
N ALA A 716 8.56 -21.37 -15.13
CA ALA A 716 9.76 -21.83 -14.45
C ALA A 716 9.49 -23.01 -13.48
N LEU A 717 8.22 -23.29 -13.18
CA LEU A 717 7.80 -24.29 -12.19
C LEU A 717 6.89 -25.39 -12.75
N PHE A 718 6.23 -25.18 -13.89
CA PHE A 718 5.47 -26.25 -14.54
C PHE A 718 6.40 -27.10 -15.42
N PRO A 719 6.58 -28.40 -15.12
CA PRO A 719 7.22 -29.30 -16.06
C PRO A 719 6.37 -29.26 -17.33
N TYR A 720 6.93 -28.73 -18.43
CA TYR A 720 6.33 -28.94 -19.73
C TYR A 720 6.27 -30.45 -19.92
N ILE A 721 5.03 -30.93 -20.00
CA ILE A 721 4.57 -32.32 -19.96
C ILE A 721 5.70 -33.30 -20.31
N LYS A 722 6.22 -34.01 -19.30
CA LYS A 722 6.76 -35.35 -19.56
C LYS A 722 5.66 -36.09 -20.29
N LEU A 723 5.96 -36.70 -21.44
CA LEU A 723 5.03 -37.59 -22.17
C LEU A 723 4.43 -38.72 -21.28
N GLU A 724 4.93 -38.86 -20.06
CA GLU A 724 4.54 -39.79 -19.01
C GLU A 724 3.40 -39.28 -18.11
N ASP A 725 3.23 -37.95 -17.92
CA ASP A 725 2.30 -37.37 -16.94
C ASP A 725 1.03 -36.79 -17.59
N GLU A 726 -0.06 -37.55 -17.51
CA GLU A 726 -1.50 -37.28 -17.74
C GLU A 726 -1.99 -36.55 -19.01
N ALA A 727 -1.12 -35.92 -19.79
CA ALA A 727 -1.42 -35.43 -21.13
C ALA A 727 -0.73 -36.32 -22.16
N PRO A 728 -1.36 -37.47 -22.53
CA PRO A 728 -1.58 -37.70 -23.95
C PRO A 728 -2.68 -38.74 -24.24
N ALA A 729 -3.95 -38.35 -24.24
CA ALA A 729 -4.97 -39.20 -24.89
C ALA A 729 -5.01 -38.99 -26.41
N TYR A 730 -4.41 -37.93 -26.97
CA TYR A 730 -4.58 -37.57 -28.38
C TYR A 730 -3.29 -37.68 -29.22
N THR A 731 -2.15 -37.07 -28.83
CA THR A 731 -0.87 -37.23 -29.56
C THR A 731 -0.39 -38.66 -29.49
N LYS A 732 -0.34 -39.23 -28.29
CA LYS A 732 0.03 -40.63 -28.11
C LYS A 732 -0.98 -41.52 -28.82
N GLN A 733 -2.28 -41.27 -28.76
CA GLN A 733 -3.25 -42.09 -29.49
C GLN A 733 -3.12 -42.00 -31.02
N LYS A 734 -2.71 -40.86 -31.60
CA LYS A 734 -2.47 -40.71 -33.05
C LYS A 734 -1.10 -41.20 -33.50
N MET A 735 -0.05 -40.89 -32.73
CA MET A 735 1.28 -41.49 -32.91
C MET A 735 1.18 -43.00 -32.77
N GLU A 736 0.43 -43.48 -31.77
CA GLU A 736 0.09 -44.88 -31.61
C GLU A 736 -0.76 -45.36 -32.78
N ALA A 737 -1.75 -44.61 -33.27
CA ALA A 737 -2.56 -44.99 -34.46
C ALA A 737 -1.71 -45.20 -35.72
N LEU A 738 -0.60 -44.48 -35.89
CA LEU A 738 0.38 -44.72 -36.96
C LEU A 738 1.25 -45.97 -36.72
N THR A 739 1.30 -46.44 -35.48
CA THR A 739 2.00 -47.66 -35.04
C THR A 739 1.07 -48.86 -34.77
N VAL A 740 -0.25 -48.70 -34.71
CA VAL A 740 -1.16 -49.84 -34.58
C VAL A 740 -1.30 -50.49 -35.95
N SER A 741 -1.08 -51.81 -36.02
CA SER A 741 -1.46 -52.61 -37.19
C SER A 741 -2.95 -52.41 -37.47
N PRO A 742 -3.39 -52.32 -38.74
CA PRO A 742 -4.81 -52.19 -39.07
C PRO A 742 -5.69 -53.25 -38.39
#